data_AF-M5R8C2-F1
#
_entry.id   AF-M5R8C2-F1
#
_cell.length_a   1.000
_cell.length_b   1.000
_cell.length_c   1.000
_cell.angle_alpha   90.00
_cell.angle_beta   90.00
_cell.angle_gamma   90.00
#
_symmetry.space_group_name_H-M   'P 1'
#
loop_
_entity.id
_entity.type
_entity.pdbx_description
1 polymer ?
#
loop_
_entity_poly.entity_id
_entity_poly.type
_entity_poly.pdbx_seq_one_letter_code
_entity_poly.pdbx_strand_id
1 'polypeptide(L)'
;MLAIVAYATFAGTLSVAKAEQDSEATSVTAAPADPAIPADPYDFQWWNASIASPIMPQPHWVSFDLNTVLLDTLTHSPRIKSVSSRTSVALEKVTQQDAAFDSKILLESNAGMTNDPVGNTLTTGGPSRLQQDTFGVSAGVARTTRGGSTWDLSQELGTLNSNSLFFDPKHQGNSRLSLSLTRPLLARGGQVYTERLLTQAQIDAGVSWQEMRRQVEKRIADVMTAYWHLYEARCHFLQQQKLLERGQEIERVIVGRADFDSSRIELAKVRGRLARRMDQIISAEANVRRQQARLAMLIGRPELVSSENTLEMIPLDPPLAASLQWTLRDAVIKGLENRPEVRAAAKELESAALSMRITRNQLLPELNAVFDAYLAGLNGHNDVFGSFGKQFTAGGPGLSAALQYEMPQGNRYARARHREAVHWYRQKSEELRETMQVTRAEIETALIDVDTSIAQHQSKRQTVMATIDEEDVLTERYRMLGGDGTRVGVVLENLLDAQQRRSDAEREWVSTQVNYLVSLIELERAMGNLLIHENIETMRVPGRTDIDIVRTSDNGDGAMVPRGEFGSFQHPSDDAPASAAILSSEESVGEMILPWRTAPPGPAIPNAAAVEIRVASPATPPRPTRLGLGNRDSGLIETNDNKGP
;
A
#
# COMPACT_ATOMS: atom_id res chain seq x y z
N MET A 1 -23.49 -25.29 -20.64
CA MET A 1 -24.08 -26.10 -21.74
C MET A 1 -23.05 -27.11 -22.18
N LEU A 2 -23.50 -28.30 -22.63
CA LEU A 2 -22.72 -29.36 -23.28
C LEU A 2 -21.61 -30.04 -22.45
N ALA A 3 -21.32 -31.29 -22.81
CA ALA A 3 -20.43 -32.27 -22.17
C ALA A 3 -20.14 -33.42 -23.16
N ILE A 4 -19.48 -34.52 -22.71
CA ILE A 4 -19.17 -35.77 -23.48
C ILE A 4 -18.00 -35.52 -24.49
N VAL A 5 -17.01 -36.39 -24.80
CA VAL A 5 -16.68 -37.84 -24.67
C VAL A 5 -15.33 -38.01 -23.93
N ALA A 6 -14.94 -39.03 -23.13
CA ALA A 6 -15.43 -40.40 -22.77
C ALA A 6 -14.79 -41.64 -23.47
N TYR A 7 -13.54 -41.99 -23.13
CA TYR A 7 -12.87 -43.31 -23.26
C TYR A 7 -12.07 -43.55 -21.97
N ALA A 8 -12.02 -44.69 -21.25
CA ALA A 8 -12.10 -46.14 -21.54
C ALA A 8 -10.81 -46.74 -22.15
N THR A 9 -10.22 -47.87 -21.69
CA THR A 9 -10.38 -48.70 -20.46
C THR A 9 -9.21 -49.71 -20.42
N PHE A 10 -8.67 -50.06 -19.25
CA PHE A 10 -8.14 -51.42 -19.03
C PHE A 10 -8.13 -51.79 -17.53
N ALA A 11 -8.23 -53.09 -17.24
CA ALA A 11 -8.26 -53.62 -15.87
C ALA A 11 -7.38 -54.88 -15.77
N GLY A 12 -6.87 -55.17 -14.57
CA GLY A 12 -6.08 -56.37 -14.31
C GLY A 12 -6.05 -56.70 -12.81
N THR A 13 -6.76 -57.75 -12.41
CA THR A 13 -6.85 -58.22 -11.02
C THR A 13 -6.61 -59.73 -10.94
N LEU A 14 -5.52 -60.12 -10.26
CA LEU A 14 -5.26 -61.45 -9.71
C LEU A 14 -4.57 -61.22 -8.36
N SER A 15 -5.13 -61.56 -7.20
CA SER A 15 -5.76 -62.81 -6.71
C SER A 15 -4.74 -63.79 -6.11
N VAL A 16 -5.04 -64.15 -4.85
CA VAL A 16 -4.22 -64.87 -3.87
C VAL A 16 -3.90 -66.31 -4.27
N ALA A 17 -2.72 -66.80 -3.89
CA ALA A 17 -2.47 -68.21 -3.62
C ALA A 17 -1.65 -68.36 -2.32
N LYS A 18 -2.02 -69.32 -1.46
CA LYS A 18 -1.33 -69.64 -0.20
C LYS A 18 -0.39 -70.82 -0.44
N ALA A 19 0.82 -70.77 0.13
CA ALA A 19 1.69 -71.92 0.33
C ALA A 19 2.13 -71.95 1.80
N GLU A 20 2.30 -73.15 2.35
CA GLU A 20 2.36 -73.42 3.78
C GLU A 20 3.44 -74.49 4.01
N GLN A 21 4.44 -74.18 4.83
CA GLN A 21 5.55 -75.10 5.09
C GLN A 21 6.19 -74.80 6.46
N ASP A 22 6.13 -75.79 7.35
CA ASP A 22 6.62 -75.68 8.72
C ASP A 22 8.15 -75.73 8.81
N SER A 23 8.71 -75.01 9.79
CA SER A 23 10.07 -75.22 10.28
C SER A 23 10.21 -74.65 11.69
N GLU A 24 10.27 -75.50 12.71
CA GLU A 24 10.54 -75.09 14.08
C GLU A 24 11.99 -74.58 14.22
N ALA A 25 12.17 -73.34 14.66
CA ALA A 25 13.47 -72.81 15.07
C ALA A 25 13.30 -71.85 16.25
N THR A 26 13.88 -72.20 17.39
CA THR A 26 13.76 -71.47 18.66
C THR A 26 14.29 -70.04 18.56
N SER A 27 13.47 -69.06 18.91
CA SER A 27 13.91 -67.69 19.21
C SER A 27 13.37 -67.22 20.56
N VAL A 28 14.19 -66.48 21.30
CA VAL A 28 13.88 -66.07 22.68
C VAL A 28 12.93 -64.88 22.67
N THR A 29 11.91 -64.92 23.53
CA THR A 29 10.98 -63.80 23.73
C THR A 29 11.70 -62.60 24.36
N ALA A 30 12.25 -61.73 23.52
CA ALA A 30 12.57 -60.36 23.93
C ALA A 30 11.25 -59.63 24.23
N ALA A 31 11.17 -58.98 25.39
CA ALA A 31 10.06 -58.09 25.69
C ALA A 31 10.04 -56.93 24.68
N PRO A 32 8.86 -56.41 24.30
CA PRO A 32 8.81 -55.16 23.55
C PRO A 32 9.43 -54.07 24.43
N ALA A 33 10.52 -53.47 23.95
CA ALA A 33 10.96 -52.20 24.53
C ALA A 33 9.86 -51.16 24.30
N ASP A 34 9.55 -50.36 25.31
CA ASP A 34 8.64 -49.23 25.14
C ASP A 34 9.15 -48.38 23.97
N PRO A 35 8.25 -47.91 23.07
CA PRO A 35 8.63 -46.96 22.04
C PRO A 35 9.05 -45.67 22.76
N ALA A 36 10.36 -45.47 22.90
CA ALA A 36 10.92 -44.25 23.44
C ALA A 36 10.29 -43.08 22.71
N ILE A 37 9.64 -42.19 23.46
CA ILE A 37 8.98 -41.00 22.92
C ILE A 37 10.03 -40.29 22.04
N PRO A 38 9.76 -40.08 20.74
CA PRO A 38 10.75 -39.44 19.87
C PRO A 38 11.05 -38.06 20.47
N ALA A 39 12.31 -37.86 20.88
CA ALA A 39 12.77 -36.58 21.37
C ALA A 39 12.43 -35.51 20.34
N ASP A 40 12.05 -34.31 20.81
CA ASP A 40 11.60 -33.25 19.91
C ASP A 40 12.69 -33.01 18.84
N PRO A 41 12.38 -33.11 17.53
CA PRO A 41 13.35 -32.89 16.47
C PRO A 41 13.96 -31.48 16.45
N TYR A 42 13.55 -30.60 17.36
CA TYR A 42 14.03 -29.24 17.59
C TYR A 42 14.53 -28.97 19.02
N ASP A 43 14.68 -29.98 19.90
CA ASP A 43 15.13 -29.86 21.30
C ASP A 43 16.48 -29.11 21.46
N PHE A 44 17.31 -29.11 20.41
CA PHE A 44 18.56 -28.35 20.35
C PHE A 44 18.40 -26.82 20.38
N GLN A 45 17.19 -26.27 20.16
CA GLN A 45 16.93 -24.83 20.09
C GLN A 45 16.76 -24.20 21.49
N TRP A 46 17.74 -24.41 22.35
CA TRP A 46 17.74 -23.99 23.76
C TRP A 46 17.45 -22.49 23.99
N TRP A 47 17.70 -21.63 22.99
CA TRP A 47 17.43 -20.18 23.04
C TRP A 47 15.94 -19.82 22.94
N ASN A 48 15.08 -20.72 22.45
CA ASN A 48 13.64 -20.43 22.23
C ASN A 48 12.90 -20.08 23.54
N ALA A 49 13.33 -20.63 24.68
CA ALA A 49 12.78 -20.26 25.99
C ALA A 49 13.31 -18.89 26.50
N SER A 50 14.49 -18.45 26.04
CA SER A 50 15.14 -17.22 26.51
C SER A 50 14.81 -15.99 25.66
N ILE A 51 14.50 -16.15 24.38
CA ILE A 51 14.29 -15.01 23.46
C ILE A 51 13.04 -14.17 23.78
N ALA A 52 12.02 -14.78 24.38
CA ALA A 52 10.78 -14.14 24.82
C ALA A 52 10.93 -13.32 26.12
N SER A 53 12.05 -13.46 26.83
CA SER A 53 12.40 -12.65 28.00
C SER A 53 13.21 -11.42 27.59
N PRO A 54 13.34 -10.40 28.46
CA PRO A 54 14.32 -9.33 28.28
C PRO A 54 15.75 -9.89 28.29
N ILE A 55 16.58 -9.49 27.34
CA ILE A 55 17.98 -9.94 27.20
C ILE A 55 18.99 -8.78 27.16
N MET A 56 18.52 -7.55 27.04
CA MET A 56 19.33 -6.34 26.94
C MET A 56 19.38 -5.61 28.30
N PRO A 57 20.41 -4.78 28.56
CA PRO A 57 20.49 -3.97 29.79
C PRO A 57 19.58 -2.73 29.73
N GLN A 58 18.38 -2.85 29.16
CA GLN A 58 17.44 -1.74 28.96
C GLN A 58 16.38 -1.73 30.08
N PRO A 59 16.04 -0.57 30.67
CA PRO A 59 15.19 -0.48 31.86
C PRO A 59 13.70 -0.76 31.60
N HIS A 60 13.28 -0.76 30.33
CA HIS A 60 11.92 -1.07 29.90
C HIS A 60 11.96 -2.01 28.70
N TRP A 61 10.91 -2.80 28.53
CA TRP A 61 10.70 -3.62 27.34
C TRP A 61 9.26 -3.52 26.85
N VAL A 62 9.06 -3.91 25.59
CA VAL A 62 7.74 -4.23 25.05
C VAL A 62 7.82 -5.49 24.20
N SER A 63 6.92 -6.43 24.46
CA SER A 63 6.74 -7.65 23.70
C SER A 63 5.55 -7.54 22.77
N PHE A 64 5.64 -8.16 21.59
CA PHE A 64 4.60 -8.08 20.56
C PHE A 64 4.67 -9.25 19.58
N ASP A 65 3.51 -9.62 19.05
CA ASP A 65 3.39 -10.50 17.90
C ASP A 65 3.43 -9.69 16.58
N LEU A 66 3.54 -10.40 15.46
CA LEU A 66 3.56 -9.83 14.13
C LEU A 66 2.24 -9.14 13.82
N ASN A 67 1.10 -9.66 14.28
CA ASN A 67 -0.22 -9.08 14.04
C ASN A 67 -0.36 -7.67 14.66
N THR A 68 0.09 -7.49 15.89
CA THR A 68 0.14 -6.17 16.56
C THR A 68 1.03 -5.22 15.79
N VAL A 69 2.24 -5.66 15.41
CA VAL A 69 3.19 -4.85 14.62
C VAL A 69 2.62 -4.42 13.27
N LEU A 70 1.85 -5.28 12.59
CA LEU A 70 1.16 -4.93 11.34
C LEU A 70 0.03 -3.92 11.58
N LEU A 71 -0.80 -4.11 12.61
CA LEU A 71 -1.89 -3.18 12.96
C LEU A 71 -1.35 -1.80 13.37
N ASP A 72 -0.28 -1.75 14.16
CA ASP A 72 0.43 -0.51 14.51
C ASP A 72 1.08 0.14 13.29
N THR A 73 1.62 -0.65 12.35
CA THR A 73 2.14 -0.13 11.08
C THR A 73 1.04 0.52 10.24
N LEU A 74 -0.10 -0.15 10.05
CA LEU A 74 -1.24 0.39 9.30
C LEU A 74 -1.75 1.72 9.90
N THR A 75 -1.80 1.81 11.23
CA THR A 75 -2.37 2.96 11.95
C THR A 75 -1.37 4.10 12.19
N HIS A 76 -0.08 3.81 12.38
CA HIS A 76 0.93 4.83 12.69
C HIS A 76 1.76 5.27 11.48
N SER A 77 2.13 4.35 10.58
CA SER A 77 3.24 4.56 9.63
C SER A 77 3.06 5.79 8.71
N PRO A 78 3.97 6.79 8.79
CA PRO A 78 3.90 7.99 7.95
C PRO A 78 3.91 7.70 6.45
N ARG A 79 4.51 6.58 6.01
CA ARG A 79 4.51 6.20 4.59
C ARG A 79 3.12 5.77 4.12
N ILE A 80 2.40 4.99 4.92
CA ILE A 80 1.05 4.50 4.59
C ILE A 80 0.08 5.68 4.54
N LYS A 81 0.13 6.57 5.54
CA LYS A 81 -0.63 7.84 5.55
C LYS A 81 -0.36 8.68 4.31
N SER A 82 0.92 8.89 3.96
CA SER A 82 1.32 9.68 2.80
C SER A 82 0.78 9.12 1.47
N VAL A 83 0.77 7.79 1.28
CA VAL A 83 0.24 7.18 0.04
C VAL A 83 -1.28 7.19 -0.01
N SER A 84 -1.97 6.99 1.12
CA SER A 84 -3.42 7.15 1.22
C SER A 84 -3.84 8.59 0.84
N SER A 85 -3.27 9.62 1.48
CA SER A 85 -3.59 11.02 1.18
C SER A 85 -3.31 11.39 -0.29
N ARG A 86 -2.23 10.88 -0.89
CA ARG A 86 -1.94 11.09 -2.32
C ARG A 86 -3.04 10.52 -3.23
N THR A 87 -3.60 9.37 -2.87
CA THR A 87 -4.66 8.71 -3.63
C THR A 87 -6.03 9.35 -3.38
N SER A 88 -6.31 9.83 -2.17
CA SER A 88 -7.45 10.73 -1.90
C SER A 88 -7.37 12.01 -2.76
N VAL A 89 -6.20 12.64 -2.89
CA VAL A 89 -5.99 13.78 -3.79
C VAL A 89 -6.22 13.41 -5.26
N ALA A 90 -5.91 12.18 -5.69
CA ALA A 90 -6.23 11.71 -7.03
C ALA A 90 -7.75 11.47 -7.22
N LEU A 91 -8.45 10.96 -6.20
CA LEU A 91 -9.91 10.84 -6.22
C LEU A 91 -10.60 12.22 -6.26
N GLU A 92 -10.12 13.20 -5.51
CA GLU A 92 -10.71 14.55 -5.55
C GLU A 92 -10.42 15.31 -6.85
N LYS A 93 -9.39 14.95 -7.61
CA LYS A 93 -9.26 15.41 -9.01
C LYS A 93 -10.40 14.88 -9.90
N VAL A 94 -10.95 13.69 -9.62
CA VAL A 94 -12.15 13.20 -10.32
C VAL A 94 -13.34 14.13 -10.00
N THR A 95 -13.57 14.44 -8.72
CA THR A 95 -14.60 15.40 -8.29
C THR A 95 -14.44 16.75 -8.99
N GLN A 96 -13.20 17.28 -9.07
CA GLN A 96 -12.89 18.55 -9.74
C GLN A 96 -13.16 18.51 -11.26
N GLN A 97 -12.92 17.38 -11.94
CA GLN A 97 -13.24 17.27 -13.37
C GLN A 97 -14.73 17.01 -13.62
N ASP A 98 -15.47 16.43 -12.66
CA ASP A 98 -16.93 16.26 -12.77
C ASP A 98 -17.68 17.57 -12.53
N ALA A 99 -17.20 18.39 -11.57
CA ALA A 99 -17.70 19.73 -11.28
C ALA A 99 -17.55 20.73 -12.46
N ALA A 100 -16.79 20.37 -13.50
CA ALA A 100 -16.78 21.12 -14.76
C ALA A 100 -18.15 21.09 -15.49
N PHE A 101 -19.04 20.17 -15.10
CA PHE A 101 -20.42 20.02 -15.60
C PHE A 101 -21.48 20.57 -14.63
N ASP A 102 -21.10 21.28 -13.57
CA ASP A 102 -22.05 21.94 -12.66
C ASP A 102 -22.56 23.28 -13.20
N SER A 103 -23.71 23.71 -12.67
CA SER A 103 -24.29 25.02 -12.95
C SER A 103 -23.47 26.12 -12.28
N LYS A 104 -22.93 27.05 -13.07
CA LYS A 104 -22.25 28.25 -12.59
C LYS A 104 -23.26 29.37 -12.47
N ILE A 105 -23.29 30.06 -11.33
CA ILE A 105 -23.97 31.35 -11.20
C ILE A 105 -23.00 32.43 -11.67
N LEU A 106 -23.47 33.30 -12.55
CA LEU A 106 -22.72 34.44 -13.08
C LEU A 106 -23.28 35.73 -12.45
N LEU A 107 -22.38 36.62 -12.05
CA LEU A 107 -22.69 37.98 -11.65
C LEU A 107 -21.55 38.87 -12.13
N GLU A 108 -21.84 39.81 -13.01
CA GLU A 108 -20.89 40.78 -13.56
C GLU A 108 -21.45 42.19 -13.37
N SER A 109 -20.57 43.18 -13.18
CA SER A 109 -20.96 44.58 -13.28
C SER A 109 -19.83 45.36 -13.94
N ASN A 110 -20.19 46.20 -14.90
CA ASN A 110 -19.30 47.02 -15.69
C ASN A 110 -19.70 48.50 -15.59
N ALA A 111 -18.70 49.37 -15.53
CA ALA A 111 -18.86 50.81 -15.64
C ALA A 111 -17.83 51.34 -16.63
N GLY A 112 -18.26 52.18 -17.58
CA GLY A 112 -17.42 52.67 -18.66
C GLY A 112 -17.71 54.14 -18.98
N MET A 113 -16.67 54.86 -19.37
CA MET A 113 -16.78 56.21 -19.90
C MET A 113 -16.02 56.30 -21.22
N THR A 114 -16.75 56.45 -22.32
CA THR A 114 -16.17 56.72 -23.65
C THR A 114 -16.14 58.24 -23.87
N ASN A 115 -15.06 58.75 -24.45
CA ASN A 115 -14.87 60.18 -24.71
C ASN A 115 -14.03 60.38 -25.98
N ASP A 116 -14.60 60.06 -27.14
CA ASP A 116 -13.88 59.94 -28.41
C ASP A 116 -14.11 61.14 -29.33
N PRO A 117 -13.09 61.60 -30.10
CA PRO A 117 -13.27 62.67 -31.09
C PRO A 117 -14.12 62.16 -32.27
N VAL A 118 -15.07 62.96 -32.74
CA VAL A 118 -15.95 62.57 -33.87
C VAL A 118 -15.60 63.30 -35.16
N GLY A 119 -15.45 62.53 -36.24
CA GLY A 119 -15.13 63.05 -37.58
C GLY A 119 -16.33 63.52 -38.41
N ASN A 120 -17.55 63.43 -37.88
CA ASN A 120 -18.78 63.80 -38.58
C ASN A 120 -19.83 64.33 -37.59
N THR A 121 -20.57 65.37 -37.99
CA THR A 121 -21.69 65.93 -37.22
C THR A 121 -22.81 64.92 -37.02
N LEU A 122 -22.97 63.91 -37.89
CA LEU A 122 -23.98 62.86 -37.74
C LEU A 122 -23.78 61.95 -36.52
N THR A 123 -22.61 61.95 -35.86
CA THR A 123 -22.36 61.11 -34.67
C THR A 123 -22.91 61.73 -33.38
N THR A 124 -22.84 63.05 -33.24
CA THR A 124 -23.20 63.80 -32.01
C THR A 124 -24.26 64.87 -32.21
N GLY A 125 -24.55 65.27 -33.46
CA GLY A 125 -25.36 66.43 -33.81
C GLY A 125 -24.65 67.78 -33.69
N GLY A 126 -23.39 67.83 -33.28
CA GLY A 126 -22.64 69.08 -33.12
C GLY A 126 -21.39 69.03 -32.23
N PRO A 127 -21.44 68.41 -31.03
CA PRO A 127 -20.27 68.25 -30.16
C PRO A 127 -19.09 67.57 -30.86
N SER A 128 -17.88 68.12 -30.71
CA SER A 128 -16.65 67.59 -31.35
C SER A 128 -16.12 66.29 -30.74
N ARG A 129 -16.73 65.81 -29.64
CA ARG A 129 -16.47 64.51 -29.04
C ARG A 129 -17.78 63.82 -28.68
N LEU A 130 -17.85 62.51 -28.93
CA LEU A 130 -18.88 61.63 -28.39
C LEU A 130 -18.49 61.30 -26.94
N GLN A 131 -19.39 61.61 -26.01
CA GLN A 131 -19.27 61.18 -24.62
C GLN A 131 -20.42 60.22 -24.32
N GLN A 132 -20.08 59.08 -23.72
CA GLN A 132 -21.02 58.06 -23.30
C GLN A 132 -20.62 57.50 -21.94
N ASP A 133 -21.57 57.47 -21.01
CA ASP A 133 -21.41 56.81 -19.72
C ASP A 133 -22.28 55.55 -19.71
N THR A 134 -21.64 54.41 -19.48
CA THR A 134 -22.29 53.10 -19.34
C THR A 134 -22.18 52.58 -17.92
N PHE A 135 -23.27 52.01 -17.43
CA PHE A 135 -23.28 51.17 -16.24
C PHE A 135 -24.14 49.94 -16.51
N GLY A 136 -23.67 48.76 -16.12
CA GLY A 136 -24.41 47.52 -16.29
C GLY A 136 -24.18 46.56 -15.13
N VAL A 137 -25.17 45.70 -14.93
CA VAL A 137 -25.14 44.54 -14.05
C VAL A 137 -25.76 43.37 -14.82
N SER A 138 -25.06 42.26 -14.94
CA SER A 138 -25.62 41.01 -15.47
C SER A 138 -25.63 39.94 -14.39
N ALA A 139 -26.71 39.14 -14.35
CA ALA A 139 -26.85 37.99 -13.46
C ALA A 139 -27.41 36.81 -14.25
N GLY A 140 -26.84 35.62 -14.10
CA GLY A 140 -27.21 34.48 -14.93
C GLY A 140 -26.80 33.12 -14.39
N VAL A 141 -27.16 32.07 -15.13
CA VAL A 141 -26.76 30.68 -14.87
C VAL A 141 -26.28 30.05 -16.17
N ALA A 142 -25.08 29.47 -16.14
CA ALA A 142 -24.47 28.78 -17.27
C ALA A 142 -24.09 27.34 -16.91
N ARG A 143 -24.23 26.39 -17.84
CA ARG A 143 -23.86 24.98 -17.60
C ARG A 143 -23.39 24.25 -18.86
N THR A 144 -22.33 23.45 -18.71
CA THR A 144 -21.90 22.45 -19.69
C THR A 144 -22.60 21.11 -19.42
N THR A 145 -23.27 20.54 -20.42
CA THR A 145 -23.82 19.18 -20.33
C THR A 145 -22.76 18.12 -20.67
N ARG A 146 -22.88 16.91 -20.11
CA ARG A 146 -22.01 15.75 -20.44
C ARG A 146 -22.01 15.36 -21.93
N GLY A 147 -23.03 15.78 -22.69
CA GLY A 147 -23.10 15.63 -24.14
C GLY A 147 -22.36 16.70 -24.96
N GLY A 148 -21.73 17.68 -24.29
CA GLY A 148 -20.91 18.73 -24.89
C GLY A 148 -21.66 20.03 -25.21
N SER A 149 -22.98 20.07 -25.02
CA SER A 149 -23.75 21.31 -25.25
C SER A 149 -23.64 22.22 -24.03
N THR A 150 -23.31 23.49 -24.25
CA THR A 150 -23.27 24.55 -23.24
C THR A 150 -24.50 25.44 -23.39
N TRP A 151 -25.17 25.77 -22.29
CA TRP A 151 -26.21 26.79 -22.26
C TRP A 151 -25.88 27.89 -21.24
N ASP A 152 -26.33 29.10 -21.54
CA ASP A 152 -26.32 30.28 -20.66
C ASP A 152 -27.71 30.92 -20.65
N LEU A 153 -28.18 31.32 -19.49
CA LEU A 153 -29.38 32.13 -19.30
C LEU A 153 -29.01 33.33 -18.41
N SER A 154 -28.99 34.52 -18.99
CA SER A 154 -28.47 35.73 -18.37
C SER A 154 -29.42 36.92 -18.51
N GLN A 155 -29.61 37.68 -17.42
CA GLN A 155 -30.36 38.94 -17.38
C GLN A 155 -29.38 40.08 -17.17
N GLU A 156 -29.26 40.95 -18.16
CA GLU A 156 -28.54 42.23 -18.11
C GLU A 156 -29.52 43.35 -17.76
N LEU A 157 -29.07 44.30 -16.93
CA LEU A 157 -29.77 45.52 -16.53
C LEU A 157 -28.76 46.67 -16.49
N GLY A 158 -29.08 47.84 -17.03
CA GLY A 158 -28.10 48.92 -17.07
C GLY A 158 -28.63 50.28 -17.54
N THR A 159 -27.70 51.22 -17.67
CA THR A 159 -27.93 52.55 -18.22
C THR A 159 -26.87 52.93 -19.25
N LEU A 160 -27.32 53.61 -20.31
CA LEU A 160 -26.48 54.24 -21.32
C LEU A 160 -26.88 55.72 -21.43
N ASN A 161 -25.95 56.59 -21.07
CA ASN A 161 -26.06 58.03 -21.26
C ASN A 161 -25.20 58.45 -22.46
N SER A 162 -25.62 59.46 -23.20
CA SER A 162 -24.81 60.03 -24.29
C SER A 162 -25.08 61.52 -24.48
N ASN A 163 -24.04 62.26 -24.90
CA ASN A 163 -24.14 63.66 -25.29
C ASN A 163 -24.66 63.88 -26.72
N SER A 164 -24.95 62.83 -27.49
CA SER A 164 -25.42 62.94 -28.88
C SER A 164 -26.87 63.44 -28.97
N LEU A 165 -27.12 64.41 -29.85
CA LEU A 165 -28.46 64.95 -30.10
C LEU A 165 -29.39 63.97 -30.82
N PHE A 166 -28.84 62.90 -31.42
CA PHE A 166 -29.61 61.82 -32.05
C PHE A 166 -29.91 60.65 -31.09
N PHE A 167 -29.53 60.76 -29.82
CA PHE A 167 -29.73 59.73 -28.81
C PHE A 167 -31.10 59.87 -28.14
N ASP A 168 -32.09 59.19 -28.70
CA ASP A 168 -33.48 59.15 -28.23
C ASP A 168 -33.93 57.69 -27.96
N PRO A 169 -34.62 57.39 -26.83
CA PRO A 169 -34.89 58.29 -25.71
C PRO A 169 -33.60 58.68 -24.97
N LYS A 170 -33.57 59.88 -24.38
CA LYS A 170 -32.43 60.36 -23.57
C LYS A 170 -32.35 59.63 -22.23
N HIS A 171 -31.11 59.44 -21.74
CA HIS A 171 -30.79 58.71 -20.51
C HIS A 171 -31.39 57.30 -20.55
N GLN A 172 -30.79 56.39 -21.32
CA GLN A 172 -31.42 55.11 -21.57
C GLN A 172 -31.26 54.18 -20.37
N GLY A 173 -32.37 53.70 -19.81
CA GLY A 173 -32.39 52.45 -19.07
C GLY A 173 -32.54 51.30 -20.07
N ASN A 174 -31.71 50.26 -19.96
CA ASN A 174 -31.79 49.06 -20.78
C ASN A 174 -32.00 47.81 -19.91
N SER A 175 -32.60 46.79 -20.51
CA SER A 175 -32.80 45.47 -19.91
C SER A 175 -32.77 44.42 -21.00
N ARG A 176 -32.07 43.31 -20.77
CA ARG A 176 -31.94 42.23 -21.75
C ARG A 176 -31.88 40.86 -21.09
N LEU A 177 -32.89 40.03 -21.32
CA LEU A 177 -32.85 38.60 -21.02
C LEU A 177 -32.30 37.86 -22.24
N SER A 178 -31.18 37.17 -22.09
CA SER A 178 -30.53 36.37 -23.14
C SER A 178 -30.50 34.88 -22.76
N LEU A 179 -30.74 34.01 -23.74
CA LEU A 179 -30.56 32.57 -23.68
C LEU A 179 -29.64 32.17 -24.83
N SER A 180 -28.45 31.67 -24.54
CA SER A 180 -27.54 31.10 -25.55
C SER A 180 -27.44 29.59 -25.38
N LEU A 181 -27.44 28.85 -26.49
CA LEU A 181 -27.27 27.42 -26.58
C LEU A 181 -26.27 27.09 -27.68
N THR A 182 -25.08 26.64 -27.29
CA THR A 182 -24.04 26.18 -28.22
C THR A 182 -23.86 24.67 -28.11
N ARG A 183 -23.91 23.96 -29.25
CA ARG A 183 -23.74 22.52 -29.34
C ARG A 183 -22.69 22.14 -30.40
N PRO A 184 -21.54 21.57 -30.01
CA PRO A 184 -20.61 20.95 -30.93
C PRO A 184 -21.19 19.64 -31.48
N LEU A 185 -21.08 19.44 -32.80
CA LEU A 185 -21.67 18.32 -33.53
C LEU A 185 -20.63 17.29 -34.01
N LEU A 186 -19.38 17.71 -34.27
CA LEU A 186 -18.32 16.87 -34.85
C LEU A 186 -17.06 16.77 -33.97
N ALA A 187 -15.94 17.40 -34.34
CA ALA A 187 -14.63 17.15 -33.70
C ALA A 187 -14.56 17.39 -32.18
N ARG A 188 -15.40 18.27 -31.64
CA ARG A 188 -15.56 18.54 -30.19
C ARG A 188 -16.87 18.00 -29.61
N GLY A 189 -17.68 17.32 -30.42
CA GLY A 189 -19.01 16.81 -30.04
C GLY A 189 -18.95 15.46 -29.35
N GLY A 190 -20.01 15.16 -28.59
CA GLY A 190 -20.23 13.86 -27.97
C GLY A 190 -19.49 13.64 -26.65
N GLN A 191 -19.98 12.65 -25.91
CA GLN A 191 -19.58 12.38 -24.53
C GLN A 191 -18.08 12.06 -24.38
N VAL A 192 -17.50 11.29 -25.30
CA VAL A 192 -16.08 10.88 -25.25
C VAL A 192 -15.11 12.07 -25.35
N TYR A 193 -15.47 13.13 -26.10
CA TYR A 193 -14.65 14.35 -26.14
C TYR A 193 -14.93 15.28 -24.96
N THR A 194 -16.19 15.31 -24.51
CA THR A 194 -16.66 16.19 -23.44
C THR A 194 -16.10 15.75 -22.08
N GLU A 195 -16.31 14.49 -21.72
CA GLU A 195 -15.89 13.89 -20.45
C GLU A 195 -14.41 13.47 -20.47
N ARG A 196 -13.63 13.78 -21.52
CA ARG A 196 -12.25 13.30 -21.67
C ARG A 196 -11.34 13.57 -20.46
N LEU A 197 -11.52 14.69 -19.78
CA LEU A 197 -10.75 15.05 -18.59
C LEU A 197 -11.22 14.28 -17.35
N LEU A 198 -12.53 14.05 -17.23
CA LEU A 198 -13.12 13.21 -16.19
C LEU A 198 -12.67 11.75 -16.35
N THR A 199 -12.77 11.19 -17.55
CA THR A 199 -12.30 9.82 -17.83
C THR A 199 -10.79 9.68 -17.62
N GLN A 200 -10.00 10.69 -17.99
CA GLN A 200 -8.57 10.71 -17.67
C GLN A 200 -8.33 10.70 -16.16
N ALA A 201 -8.99 11.59 -15.40
CA ALA A 201 -8.85 11.63 -13.95
C ALA A 201 -9.29 10.32 -13.26
N GLN A 202 -10.32 9.64 -13.78
CA GLN A 202 -10.74 8.31 -13.31
C GLN A 202 -9.66 7.24 -13.55
N ILE A 203 -8.98 7.28 -14.70
CA ILE A 203 -7.87 6.38 -15.01
C ILE A 203 -6.66 6.71 -14.13
N ASP A 204 -6.30 8.00 -13.99
CA ASP A 204 -5.19 8.47 -13.16
C ASP A 204 -5.39 8.11 -11.67
N ALA A 205 -6.63 8.23 -11.16
CA ALA A 205 -7.00 7.78 -9.83
C ALA A 205 -6.90 6.24 -9.69
N GLY A 206 -7.27 5.51 -10.73
CA GLY A 206 -7.08 4.05 -10.81
C GLY A 206 -5.61 3.63 -10.76
N VAL A 207 -4.71 4.32 -11.48
CA VAL A 207 -3.25 4.13 -11.38
C VAL A 207 -2.77 4.48 -9.97
N SER A 208 -3.19 5.62 -9.43
CA SER A 208 -2.83 6.07 -8.08
C SER A 208 -3.25 5.08 -6.99
N TRP A 209 -4.37 4.39 -7.16
CA TRP A 209 -4.83 3.33 -6.25
C TRP A 209 -3.97 2.08 -6.29
N GLN A 210 -3.58 1.61 -7.48
CA GLN A 210 -2.65 0.46 -7.57
C GLN A 210 -1.27 0.83 -7.01
N GLU A 211 -0.77 2.03 -7.31
CA GLU A 211 0.51 2.54 -6.81
C GLU A 211 0.48 2.85 -5.30
N MET A 212 -0.69 3.06 -4.69
CA MET A 212 -0.87 3.02 -3.24
C MET A 212 -0.78 1.59 -2.72
N ARG A 213 -1.56 0.65 -3.28
CA ARG A 213 -1.57 -0.76 -2.87
C ARG A 213 -0.16 -1.35 -2.88
N ARG A 214 0.60 -1.14 -3.96
CA ARG A 214 2.01 -1.57 -4.10
C ARG A 214 2.92 -1.05 -2.99
N GLN A 215 2.73 0.21 -2.57
CA GLN A 215 3.57 0.82 -1.54
C GLN A 215 3.14 0.43 -0.11
N VAL A 216 1.86 0.14 0.12
CA VAL A 216 1.37 -0.46 1.37
C VAL A 216 1.91 -1.89 1.48
N GLU A 217 1.72 -2.70 0.43
CA GLU A 217 2.22 -4.08 0.33
C GLU A 217 3.74 -4.16 0.56
N LYS A 218 4.52 -3.27 -0.07
CA LYS A 218 5.96 -3.16 0.22
C LYS A 218 6.23 -2.77 1.68
N ARG A 219 5.52 -1.81 2.27
CA ARG A 219 5.75 -1.42 3.68
C ARG A 219 5.42 -2.57 4.65
N ILE A 220 4.40 -3.37 4.35
CA ILE A 220 4.07 -4.58 5.13
C ILE A 220 5.23 -5.59 5.04
N ALA A 221 5.71 -5.91 3.84
CA ALA A 221 6.87 -6.80 3.64
C ALA A 221 8.17 -6.27 4.30
N ASP A 222 8.47 -4.96 4.16
CA ASP A 222 9.61 -4.29 4.79
C ASP A 222 9.56 -4.48 6.33
N VAL A 223 8.35 -4.44 6.93
CA VAL A 223 8.11 -4.61 8.37
C VAL A 223 8.21 -6.07 8.82
N MET A 224 7.56 -7.01 8.11
CA MET A 224 7.64 -8.45 8.45
C MET A 224 9.09 -8.95 8.37
N THR A 225 9.83 -8.53 7.35
CA THR A 225 11.27 -8.83 7.22
C THR A 225 12.09 -8.17 8.34
N ALA A 226 11.76 -6.96 8.77
CA ALA A 226 12.44 -6.31 9.91
C ALA A 226 12.11 -6.97 11.27
N TYR A 227 10.91 -7.53 11.44
CA TYR A 227 10.52 -8.34 12.60
C TYR A 227 11.38 -9.60 12.71
N TRP A 228 11.48 -10.39 11.63
CA TRP A 228 12.26 -11.62 11.63
C TRP A 228 13.77 -11.39 11.76
N HIS A 229 14.32 -10.30 11.21
CA HIS A 229 15.73 -9.93 11.47
C HIS A 229 15.98 -9.41 12.90
N LEU A 230 14.98 -8.87 13.60
CA LEU A 230 15.11 -8.58 15.04
C LEU A 230 15.16 -9.88 15.85
N TYR A 231 14.29 -10.85 15.54
CA TYR A 231 14.34 -12.20 16.12
C TYR A 231 15.71 -12.86 15.87
N GLU A 232 16.21 -12.84 14.62
CA GLU A 232 17.54 -13.34 14.24
C GLU A 232 18.67 -12.73 15.08
N ALA A 233 18.67 -11.40 15.22
CA ALA A 233 19.70 -10.68 15.96
C ALA A 233 19.69 -11.03 17.47
N ARG A 234 18.50 -11.23 18.06
CA ARG A 234 18.35 -11.66 19.46
C ARG A 234 18.89 -13.08 19.67
N CYS A 235 18.57 -14.02 18.78
CA CYS A 235 19.13 -15.37 18.79
C CYS A 235 20.66 -15.36 18.71
N HIS A 236 21.24 -14.63 17.74
CA HIS A 236 22.70 -14.56 17.58
C HIS A 236 23.40 -13.96 18.80
N PHE A 237 22.77 -13.00 19.48
CA PHE A 237 23.29 -12.42 20.73
C PHE A 237 23.27 -13.44 21.89
N LEU A 238 22.14 -14.13 22.10
CA LEU A 238 22.03 -15.21 23.09
C LEU A 238 23.04 -16.33 22.84
N GLN A 239 23.16 -16.80 21.60
CA GLN A 239 24.10 -17.86 21.19
C GLN A 239 25.55 -17.44 21.47
N GLN A 240 25.91 -16.18 21.20
CA GLN A 240 27.23 -15.63 21.50
C GLN A 240 27.50 -15.47 23.01
N GLN A 241 26.49 -15.10 23.82
CA GLN A 241 26.60 -15.12 25.29
C GLN A 241 26.85 -16.55 25.79
N LYS A 242 26.09 -17.55 25.31
CA LYS A 242 26.27 -18.95 25.69
C LYS A 242 27.64 -19.49 25.28
N LEU A 243 28.16 -19.08 24.13
CA LEU A 243 29.52 -19.39 23.69
C LEU A 243 30.59 -18.79 24.63
N LEU A 244 30.35 -17.59 25.20
CA LEU A 244 31.24 -17.04 26.23
C LEU A 244 31.18 -17.88 27.52
N GLU A 245 29.98 -18.21 28.02
CA GLU A 245 29.80 -19.06 29.22
C GLU A 245 30.52 -20.42 29.10
N ARG A 246 30.31 -21.13 27.98
CA ARG A 246 30.95 -22.44 27.70
C ARG A 246 32.49 -22.32 27.64
N GLY A 247 33.03 -21.14 27.32
CA GLY A 247 34.47 -20.85 27.38
C GLY A 247 34.97 -20.49 28.78
N GLN A 248 34.17 -19.76 29.57
CA GLN A 248 34.50 -19.42 30.96
C GLN A 248 34.52 -20.66 31.86
N GLU A 249 33.68 -21.66 31.57
CA GLU A 249 33.75 -22.98 32.20
C GLU A 249 35.12 -23.63 31.97
N ILE A 250 35.61 -23.63 30.72
CA ILE A 250 36.93 -24.14 30.35
C ILE A 250 38.05 -23.35 31.06
N GLU A 251 37.96 -22.02 31.16
CA GLU A 251 38.94 -21.25 31.95
C GLU A 251 38.92 -21.68 33.43
N ARG A 252 37.75 -21.82 34.04
CA ARG A 252 37.63 -22.23 35.45
C ARG A 252 38.22 -23.63 35.70
N VAL A 253 38.03 -24.58 34.78
CA VAL A 253 38.68 -25.91 34.83
C VAL A 253 40.21 -25.80 34.70
N ILE A 254 40.72 -24.99 33.76
CA ILE A 254 42.16 -24.83 33.52
C ILE A 254 42.86 -24.13 34.69
N VAL A 255 42.24 -23.10 35.28
CA VAL A 255 42.74 -22.44 36.49
C VAL A 255 42.76 -23.42 37.67
N GLY A 256 41.72 -24.24 37.85
CA GLY A 256 41.69 -25.29 38.88
C GLY A 256 42.71 -26.42 38.67
N ARG A 257 43.24 -26.60 37.46
CA ARG A 257 44.27 -27.60 37.10
C ARG A 257 45.68 -27.04 36.96
N ALA A 258 45.89 -25.74 37.22
CA ALA A 258 47.14 -25.02 36.94
C ALA A 258 48.38 -25.62 37.65
N ASP A 259 48.21 -26.22 38.83
CA ASP A 259 49.29 -26.85 39.60
C ASP A 259 49.56 -28.32 39.22
N PHE A 260 48.79 -28.90 38.28
CA PHE A 260 48.83 -30.33 37.92
C PHE A 260 49.27 -30.60 36.48
N ASP A 261 48.49 -30.16 35.49
CA ASP A 261 48.67 -30.54 34.07
C ASP A 261 48.53 -29.36 33.08
N SER A 262 48.11 -28.18 33.56
CA SER A 262 47.63 -27.10 32.71
C SER A 262 48.65 -25.96 32.53
N SER A 263 49.19 -25.84 31.31
CA SER A 263 50.23 -24.86 30.97
C SER A 263 49.72 -23.41 30.90
N ARG A 264 50.57 -22.45 31.28
CA ARG A 264 50.34 -21.01 31.10
C ARG A 264 50.01 -20.61 29.65
N ILE A 265 50.52 -21.37 28.66
CA ILE A 265 50.24 -21.16 27.24
C ILE A 265 48.76 -21.40 26.94
N GLU A 266 48.18 -22.47 27.48
CA GLU A 266 46.78 -22.83 27.25
C GLU A 266 45.82 -21.83 27.92
N LEU A 267 46.13 -21.40 29.15
CA LEU A 267 45.39 -20.32 29.81
C LEU A 267 45.44 -19.01 29.00
N ALA A 268 46.57 -18.68 28.38
CA ALA A 268 46.71 -17.51 27.51
C ALA A 268 45.89 -17.66 26.21
N LYS A 269 45.87 -18.85 25.56
CA LYS A 269 45.00 -19.13 24.39
C LYS A 269 43.53 -18.93 24.74
N VAL A 270 43.08 -19.50 25.86
CA VAL A 270 41.68 -19.44 26.32
C VAL A 270 41.26 -18.00 26.57
N ARG A 271 42.06 -17.23 27.31
CA ARG A 271 41.82 -15.79 27.52
C ARG A 271 41.77 -14.99 26.21
N GLY A 272 42.64 -15.31 25.25
CA GLY A 272 42.59 -14.72 23.91
C GLY A 272 41.31 -15.03 23.13
N ARG A 273 40.75 -16.24 23.27
CA ARG A 273 39.42 -16.58 22.71
C ARG A 273 38.28 -15.90 23.46
N LEU A 274 38.34 -15.81 24.79
CA LEU A 274 37.32 -15.14 25.61
C LEU A 274 37.23 -13.64 25.33
N ALA A 275 38.36 -12.95 25.19
CA ALA A 275 38.39 -11.54 24.78
C ALA A 275 37.69 -11.34 23.43
N ARG A 276 38.02 -12.16 22.42
CA ARG A 276 37.36 -12.12 21.11
C ARG A 276 35.85 -12.44 21.20
N ARG A 277 35.46 -13.40 22.04
CA ARG A 277 34.04 -13.73 22.28
C ARG A 277 33.30 -12.54 22.91
N MET A 278 33.95 -11.73 23.74
CA MET A 278 33.40 -10.48 24.30
C MET A 278 33.23 -9.38 23.24
N ASP A 279 34.23 -9.16 22.37
CA ASP A 279 34.12 -8.20 21.24
C ASP A 279 32.95 -8.55 20.30
N GLN A 280 32.71 -9.85 20.11
CA GLN A 280 31.59 -10.37 19.34
C GLN A 280 30.24 -10.13 20.05
N ILE A 281 30.14 -10.23 21.38
CA ILE A 281 28.91 -9.87 22.13
C ILE A 281 28.59 -8.39 21.93
N ILE A 282 29.57 -7.50 22.09
CA ILE A 282 29.39 -6.04 21.90
C ILE A 282 28.89 -5.74 20.48
N SER A 283 29.45 -6.45 19.49
CA SER A 283 29.05 -6.34 18.08
C SER A 283 27.62 -6.85 17.80
N ALA A 284 27.20 -7.90 18.50
CA ALA A 284 25.84 -8.47 18.42
C ALA A 284 24.80 -7.60 19.16
N GLU A 285 25.12 -7.07 20.34
CA GLU A 285 24.31 -6.09 21.07
C GLU A 285 24.02 -4.85 20.21
N ALA A 286 25.07 -4.33 19.56
CA ALA A 286 24.97 -3.25 18.59
C ALA A 286 24.20 -3.65 17.31
N ASN A 287 24.02 -4.94 17.01
CA ASN A 287 23.14 -5.40 15.92
C ASN A 287 21.68 -5.43 16.34
N VAL A 288 21.37 -5.97 17.53
CA VAL A 288 20.01 -5.96 18.10
C VAL A 288 19.46 -4.53 18.14
N ARG A 289 20.21 -3.58 18.72
CA ARG A 289 19.81 -2.15 18.75
C ARG A 289 19.55 -1.55 17.36
N ARG A 290 20.34 -1.93 16.34
CA ARG A 290 20.14 -1.48 14.94
C ARG A 290 18.85 -2.04 14.34
N GLN A 291 18.48 -3.30 14.61
CA GLN A 291 17.21 -3.86 14.13
C GLN A 291 16.00 -3.28 14.89
N GLN A 292 16.12 -3.04 16.20
CA GLN A 292 15.09 -2.33 16.98
C GLN A 292 14.80 -0.94 16.38
N ALA A 293 15.84 -0.13 16.14
CA ALA A 293 15.70 1.19 15.52
C ALA A 293 15.10 1.12 14.10
N ARG A 294 15.47 0.12 13.30
CA ARG A 294 14.90 -0.12 11.96
C ARG A 294 13.41 -0.45 12.04
N LEU A 295 13.00 -1.36 12.92
CA LEU A 295 11.61 -1.78 13.08
C LEU A 295 10.74 -0.63 13.61
N ALA A 296 11.19 0.09 14.64
CA ALA A 296 10.51 1.28 15.18
C ALA A 296 10.28 2.36 14.11
N MET A 297 11.27 2.64 13.25
CA MET A 297 11.15 3.57 12.12
C MET A 297 10.15 3.11 11.06
N LEU A 298 10.06 1.80 10.79
CA LEU A 298 9.14 1.26 9.79
C LEU A 298 7.67 1.27 10.27
N ILE A 299 7.43 0.91 11.53
CA ILE A 299 6.14 1.07 12.22
C ILE A 299 5.77 2.57 12.27
N GLY A 300 6.74 3.43 12.62
CA GLY A 300 6.58 4.88 12.64
C GLY A 300 5.73 5.43 13.79
N ARG A 301 5.61 4.66 14.88
CA ARG A 301 4.88 5.04 16.10
C ARG A 301 5.76 5.92 17.01
N PRO A 302 5.30 7.09 17.50
CA PRO A 302 6.15 8.06 18.19
C PRO A 302 6.86 7.50 19.42
N GLU A 303 6.16 6.72 20.26
CA GLU A 303 6.71 6.19 21.51
C GLU A 303 7.87 5.22 21.28
N LEU A 304 7.85 4.46 20.17
CA LEU A 304 8.95 3.58 19.78
C LEU A 304 10.15 4.37 19.24
N VAL A 305 9.90 5.37 18.40
CA VAL A 305 10.93 6.17 17.72
C VAL A 305 11.64 7.12 18.68
N SER A 306 10.92 7.70 19.65
CA SER A 306 11.45 8.63 20.66
C SER A 306 11.96 7.94 21.94
N SER A 307 12.11 6.61 21.94
CA SER A 307 12.51 5.83 23.13
C SER A 307 13.98 5.98 23.57
N GLU A 308 14.80 6.75 22.86
CA GLU A 308 16.23 7.03 23.14
C GLU A 308 17.06 5.79 23.55
N ASN A 309 16.79 4.63 22.95
CA ASN A 309 17.46 3.36 23.25
C ASN A 309 17.28 2.87 24.72
N THR A 310 16.22 3.32 25.40
CA THR A 310 15.82 2.87 26.75
C THR A 310 14.80 1.71 26.75
N LEU A 311 14.31 1.31 25.57
CA LEU A 311 13.27 0.31 25.36
C LEU A 311 13.81 -0.90 24.57
N GLU A 312 13.69 -2.09 25.15
CA GLU A 312 13.89 -3.37 24.46
C GLU A 312 12.63 -3.75 23.64
N MET A 313 12.82 -4.35 22.48
CA MET A 313 11.71 -4.86 21.65
C MET A 313 11.82 -6.39 21.51
N ILE A 314 10.76 -7.09 21.87
CA ILE A 314 10.74 -8.55 22.02
C ILE A 314 9.70 -9.17 21.05
N PRO A 315 10.13 -9.77 19.93
CA PRO A 315 9.24 -10.55 19.07
C PRO A 315 8.84 -11.86 19.75
N LEU A 316 7.53 -12.12 19.85
CA LEU A 316 6.98 -13.31 20.52
C LEU A 316 6.73 -14.51 19.60
N ASP A 317 6.63 -14.32 18.28
CA ASP A 317 6.18 -15.40 17.40
C ASP A 317 7.29 -16.44 17.17
N PRO A 318 6.97 -17.75 17.29
CA PRO A 318 7.91 -18.81 16.96
C PRO A 318 8.11 -18.89 15.44
N PRO A 319 9.32 -19.21 14.94
CA PRO A 319 9.62 -19.28 13.50
C PRO A 319 9.07 -20.57 12.86
N LEU A 320 7.75 -20.75 12.91
CA LEU A 320 7.01 -21.90 12.39
C LEU A 320 6.28 -21.52 11.08
N ALA A 321 6.88 -21.86 9.94
CA ALA A 321 6.21 -21.78 8.64
C ALA A 321 5.58 -23.12 8.25
N ALA A 322 4.33 -23.08 7.80
CA ALA A 322 3.68 -24.22 7.17
C ALA A 322 4.30 -24.48 5.78
N SER A 323 4.45 -25.75 5.40
CA SER A 323 5.03 -26.14 4.10
C SER A 323 4.08 -25.85 2.94
N LEU A 324 4.00 -24.60 2.54
CA LEU A 324 3.19 -24.16 1.39
C LEU A 324 3.89 -24.60 0.09
N GLN A 325 3.12 -25.20 -0.83
CA GLN A 325 3.63 -25.77 -2.07
C GLN A 325 2.90 -25.15 -3.26
N TRP A 326 3.55 -24.16 -3.88
CA TRP A 326 3.05 -23.46 -5.06
C TRP A 326 3.63 -24.08 -6.33
N THR A 327 2.82 -24.22 -7.38
CA THR A 327 3.37 -24.44 -8.72
C THR A 327 3.68 -23.09 -9.38
N LEU A 328 4.77 -23.01 -10.14
CA LEU A 328 5.13 -21.81 -10.91
C LEU A 328 3.96 -21.32 -11.80
N ARG A 329 3.16 -22.25 -12.34
CA ARG A 329 2.00 -21.91 -13.17
C ARG A 329 0.94 -21.15 -12.38
N ASP A 330 0.59 -21.66 -11.20
CA ASP A 330 -0.50 -21.09 -10.40
C ASP A 330 -0.07 -19.79 -9.73
N ALA A 331 1.20 -19.71 -9.29
CA ALA A 331 1.81 -18.49 -8.77
C ALA A 331 1.86 -17.38 -9.84
N VAL A 332 2.24 -17.68 -11.08
CA VAL A 332 2.25 -16.70 -12.18
C VAL A 332 0.84 -16.28 -12.60
N ILE A 333 -0.16 -17.17 -12.56
CA ILE A 333 -1.56 -16.80 -12.80
C ILE A 333 -2.05 -15.81 -11.74
N LYS A 334 -1.92 -16.15 -10.44
CA LYS A 334 -2.30 -15.24 -9.34
C LYS A 334 -1.52 -13.93 -9.39
N GLY A 335 -0.22 -13.99 -9.69
CA GLY A 335 0.64 -12.81 -9.86
C GLY A 335 0.14 -11.85 -10.95
N LEU A 336 -0.15 -12.35 -12.15
CA LEU A 336 -0.65 -11.53 -13.24
C LEU A 336 -2.06 -10.98 -12.97
N GLU A 337 -2.89 -11.70 -12.22
CA GLU A 337 -4.21 -11.22 -11.81
C GLU A 337 -4.13 -10.15 -10.71
N ASN A 338 -3.25 -10.31 -9.72
CA ASN A 338 -3.25 -9.49 -8.51
C ASN A 338 -2.18 -8.39 -8.43
N ARG A 339 -1.05 -8.48 -9.14
CA ARG A 339 0.05 -7.49 -9.05
C ARG A 339 -0.42 -6.05 -9.33
N PRO A 340 -0.18 -5.10 -8.42
CA PRO A 340 -0.61 -3.72 -8.63
C PRO A 340 0.02 -3.05 -9.87
N GLU A 341 1.30 -3.26 -10.14
CA GLU A 341 2.00 -2.69 -11.31
C GLU A 341 1.45 -3.21 -12.65
N VAL A 342 1.07 -4.48 -12.76
CA VAL A 342 0.40 -5.01 -13.96
C VAL A 342 -0.95 -4.32 -14.17
N ARG A 343 -1.73 -4.13 -13.09
CA ARG A 343 -2.99 -3.39 -13.10
C ARG A 343 -2.79 -1.89 -13.40
N ALA A 344 -1.70 -1.29 -12.96
CA ALA A 344 -1.34 0.10 -13.23
C ALA A 344 -0.96 0.31 -14.70
N ALA A 345 -0.05 -0.51 -15.24
CA ALA A 345 0.34 -0.47 -16.65
C ALA A 345 -0.86 -0.71 -17.60
N ALA A 346 -1.78 -1.60 -17.22
CA ALA A 346 -3.03 -1.79 -17.95
C ALA A 346 -3.93 -0.53 -17.96
N LYS A 347 -3.97 0.23 -16.86
CA LYS A 347 -4.66 1.54 -16.79
C LYS A 347 -3.94 2.62 -17.59
N GLU A 348 -2.61 2.63 -17.63
CA GLU A 348 -1.87 3.57 -18.49
C GLU A 348 -2.06 3.27 -19.99
N LEU A 349 -2.23 1.99 -20.37
CA LEU A 349 -2.64 1.60 -21.72
C LEU A 349 -4.07 2.06 -22.04
N GLU A 350 -4.99 2.05 -21.06
CA GLU A 350 -6.33 2.61 -21.21
C GLU A 350 -6.31 4.14 -21.42
N SER A 351 -5.43 4.87 -20.73
CA SER A 351 -5.16 6.30 -20.95
C SER A 351 -4.64 6.59 -22.37
N ALA A 352 -3.71 5.77 -22.87
CA ALA A 352 -3.22 5.89 -24.24
C ALA A 352 -4.33 5.57 -25.27
N ALA A 353 -5.18 4.57 -25.01
CA ALA A 353 -6.33 4.24 -25.84
C ALA A 353 -7.41 5.36 -25.86
N LEU A 354 -7.67 6.00 -24.71
CA LEU A 354 -8.51 7.18 -24.59
C LEU A 354 -7.94 8.34 -25.42
N SER A 355 -6.64 8.61 -25.31
CA SER A 355 -5.93 9.62 -26.11
C SER A 355 -6.01 9.35 -27.62
N MET A 356 -5.90 8.09 -28.04
CA MET A 356 -6.11 7.68 -29.44
C MET A 356 -7.55 7.93 -29.92
N ARG A 357 -8.56 7.70 -29.07
CA ARG A 357 -9.98 7.99 -29.39
C ARG A 357 -10.26 9.49 -29.51
N ILE A 358 -9.73 10.30 -28.59
CA ILE A 358 -9.88 11.77 -28.60
C ILE A 358 -9.25 12.36 -29.86
N THR A 359 -8.00 11.98 -30.16
CA THR A 359 -7.26 12.50 -31.33
C THR A 359 -7.87 12.03 -32.65
N ARG A 360 -8.49 10.83 -32.70
CA ARG A 360 -9.27 10.39 -33.85
C ARG A 360 -10.49 11.26 -34.09
N ASN A 361 -11.18 11.72 -33.05
CA ASN A 361 -12.31 12.65 -33.18
C ASN A 361 -11.85 14.03 -33.71
N GLN A 362 -10.67 14.50 -33.26
CA GLN A 362 -10.05 15.74 -33.72
C GLN A 362 -9.59 15.74 -35.20
N LEU A 363 -9.71 14.62 -35.92
CA LEU A 363 -9.49 14.57 -37.38
C LEU A 363 -10.68 15.11 -38.18
N LEU A 364 -11.87 15.11 -37.57
CA LEU A 364 -13.09 15.71 -38.15
C LEU A 364 -12.95 17.25 -38.21
N PRO A 365 -13.74 17.94 -39.04
CA PRO A 365 -13.89 19.39 -38.92
C PRO A 365 -14.62 19.75 -37.62
N GLU A 366 -14.42 20.98 -37.14
CA GLU A 366 -15.24 21.55 -36.08
C GLU A 366 -16.54 22.07 -36.68
N LEU A 367 -17.66 21.70 -36.05
CA LEU A 367 -18.99 22.11 -36.48
C LEU A 367 -19.83 22.37 -35.24
N ASN A 368 -20.22 23.62 -35.02
CA ASN A 368 -21.00 24.05 -33.87
C ASN A 368 -22.33 24.64 -34.35
N ALA A 369 -23.44 24.15 -33.79
CA ALA A 369 -24.72 24.82 -33.88
C ALA A 369 -24.84 25.79 -32.70
N VAL A 370 -25.05 27.07 -33.00
CA VAL A 370 -25.28 28.14 -32.02
C VAL A 370 -26.70 28.65 -32.21
N PHE A 371 -27.44 28.76 -31.11
CA PHE A 371 -28.78 29.34 -31.07
C PHE A 371 -28.83 30.34 -29.93
N ASP A 372 -29.16 31.60 -30.24
CA ASP A 372 -29.33 32.65 -29.26
C ASP A 372 -30.73 33.24 -29.39
N ALA A 373 -31.40 33.40 -28.25
CA ALA A 373 -32.69 34.06 -28.13
C ALA A 373 -32.57 35.19 -27.11
N TYR A 374 -33.17 36.35 -27.39
CA TYR A 374 -33.21 37.44 -26.43
C TYR A 374 -34.53 38.21 -26.43
N LEU A 375 -34.87 38.72 -25.25
CA LEU A 375 -35.86 39.76 -25.03
C LEU A 375 -35.11 41.03 -24.61
N ALA A 376 -35.47 42.18 -25.17
CA ALA A 376 -34.82 43.46 -24.86
C ALA A 376 -35.88 44.54 -24.62
N GLY A 377 -35.66 45.36 -23.57
CA GLY A 377 -36.51 46.49 -23.22
C GLY A 377 -35.68 47.76 -23.07
N LEU A 378 -36.29 48.90 -23.39
CA LEU A 378 -35.66 50.22 -23.43
C LEU A 378 -36.62 51.30 -22.93
N ASN A 379 -36.12 52.21 -22.10
CA ASN A 379 -36.79 53.45 -21.70
C ASN A 379 -35.80 54.61 -21.59
N GLY A 380 -36.30 55.84 -21.57
CA GLY A 380 -35.52 57.01 -21.15
C GLY A 380 -35.47 57.18 -19.63
N HIS A 381 -34.93 58.31 -19.19
CA HIS A 381 -34.88 58.74 -17.78
C HIS A 381 -34.19 57.75 -16.82
N ASN A 382 -33.29 56.91 -17.32
CA ASN A 382 -32.62 55.81 -16.61
C ASN A 382 -33.60 54.78 -16.01
N ASP A 383 -34.78 54.61 -16.59
CA ASP A 383 -35.80 53.66 -16.09
C ASP A 383 -35.46 52.20 -16.44
N VAL A 384 -34.57 51.60 -15.64
CA VAL A 384 -34.16 50.20 -15.74
C VAL A 384 -35.32 49.23 -15.42
N PHE A 385 -36.14 49.56 -14.42
CA PHE A 385 -37.23 48.67 -13.96
C PHE A 385 -38.40 48.63 -14.95
N GLY A 386 -38.80 49.77 -15.51
CA GLY A 386 -39.75 49.80 -16.63
C GLY A 386 -39.17 49.17 -17.90
N SER A 387 -37.85 49.11 -18.05
CA SER A 387 -37.21 48.40 -19.17
C SER A 387 -37.28 46.89 -18.99
N PHE A 388 -37.07 46.40 -17.76
CA PHE A 388 -37.33 45.00 -17.41
C PHE A 388 -38.80 44.61 -17.61
N GLY A 389 -39.75 45.49 -17.27
CA GLY A 389 -41.17 45.28 -17.61
C GLY A 389 -41.44 45.28 -19.13
N LYS A 390 -40.81 46.18 -19.88
CA LYS A 390 -41.00 46.30 -21.33
C LYS A 390 -40.42 45.14 -22.13
N GLN A 391 -39.33 44.50 -21.70
CA GLN A 391 -38.73 43.40 -22.48
C GLN A 391 -39.69 42.22 -22.70
N PHE A 392 -40.69 42.05 -21.83
CA PHE A 392 -41.73 41.01 -21.96
C PHE A 392 -43.04 41.49 -22.63
N THR A 393 -43.21 42.80 -22.85
CA THR A 393 -44.51 43.41 -23.21
C THR A 393 -44.47 44.32 -24.44
N ALA A 394 -43.29 44.75 -24.89
CA ALA A 394 -43.10 45.63 -26.04
C ALA A 394 -42.06 45.06 -27.00
N GLY A 395 -42.42 44.92 -28.28
CA GLY A 395 -41.59 44.28 -29.31
C GLY A 395 -41.84 42.77 -29.41
N GLY A 396 -40.79 42.02 -29.74
CA GLY A 396 -40.83 40.56 -29.87
C GLY A 396 -39.41 39.97 -29.72
N PRO A 397 -39.29 38.63 -29.60
CA PRO A 397 -38.01 37.99 -29.36
C PRO A 397 -37.06 38.14 -30.56
N GLY A 398 -35.83 38.59 -30.28
CA GLY A 398 -34.73 38.46 -31.22
C GLY A 398 -34.22 37.02 -31.20
N LEU A 399 -34.14 36.38 -32.36
CA LEU A 399 -33.68 35.00 -32.51
C LEU A 399 -32.57 34.94 -33.56
N SER A 400 -31.45 34.31 -33.23
CA SER A 400 -30.37 33.99 -34.18
C SER A 400 -30.00 32.52 -34.09
N ALA A 401 -29.83 31.88 -35.25
CA ALA A 401 -29.32 30.53 -35.37
C ALA A 401 -28.15 30.54 -36.37
N ALA A 402 -26.99 30.04 -35.94
CA ALA A 402 -25.76 30.03 -36.72
C ALA A 402 -25.15 28.63 -36.74
N LEU A 403 -24.57 28.26 -37.89
CA LEU A 403 -23.79 27.04 -38.05
C LEU A 403 -22.35 27.43 -38.32
N GLN A 404 -21.49 27.27 -37.32
CA GLN A 404 -20.06 27.60 -37.41
C GLN A 404 -19.30 26.35 -37.87
N TYR A 405 -18.56 26.45 -38.97
CA TYR A 405 -17.71 25.38 -39.51
C TYR A 405 -16.26 25.85 -39.58
N GLU A 406 -15.35 25.09 -38.99
CA GLU A 406 -13.90 25.33 -39.06
C GLU A 406 -13.16 24.05 -39.46
N MET A 407 -12.25 24.16 -40.43
CA MET A 407 -11.38 23.06 -40.84
C MET A 407 -10.04 23.61 -41.35
N PRO A 408 -8.93 23.49 -40.60
CA PRO A 408 -7.63 24.00 -41.03
C PRO A 408 -7.13 23.24 -42.27
N GLN A 409 -6.67 23.97 -43.29
CA GLN A 409 -6.30 23.40 -44.59
C GLN A 409 -5.21 22.31 -44.44
N GLY A 410 -5.52 21.10 -44.91
CA GLY A 410 -4.66 19.91 -44.79
C GLY A 410 -4.60 19.26 -43.40
N ASN A 411 -5.20 19.86 -42.36
CA ASN A 411 -5.27 19.43 -40.95
C ASN A 411 -4.00 18.69 -40.45
N ARG A 412 -2.82 19.29 -40.69
CA ARG A 412 -1.53 18.66 -40.36
C ARG A 412 -1.34 18.44 -38.85
N TYR A 413 -1.89 19.33 -38.02
CA TYR A 413 -1.78 19.24 -36.56
C TYR A 413 -2.52 18.02 -36.00
N ALA A 414 -3.82 17.84 -36.26
CA ALA A 414 -4.54 16.68 -35.74
C ALA A 414 -4.02 15.36 -36.33
N ARG A 415 -3.60 15.36 -37.61
CA ARG A 415 -2.93 14.21 -38.24
C ARG A 415 -1.57 13.87 -37.61
N ALA A 416 -0.85 14.84 -37.04
CA ALA A 416 0.36 14.58 -36.26
C ALA A 416 -0.02 14.03 -34.88
N ARG A 417 -0.91 14.72 -34.16
CA ARG A 417 -1.37 14.35 -32.81
C ARG A 417 -2.04 12.96 -32.73
N HIS A 418 -2.74 12.55 -33.79
CA HIS A 418 -3.31 11.20 -33.87
C HIS A 418 -2.23 10.13 -34.10
N ARG A 419 -1.21 10.39 -34.93
CA ARG A 419 -0.07 9.48 -35.10
C ARG A 419 0.73 9.36 -33.81
N GLU A 420 1.00 10.47 -33.14
CA GLU A 420 1.58 10.53 -31.79
C GLU A 420 0.82 9.64 -30.81
N ALA A 421 -0.51 9.76 -30.72
CA ALA A 421 -1.32 8.90 -29.85
C ALA A 421 -1.28 7.41 -30.24
N VAL A 422 -1.16 7.07 -31.52
CA VAL A 422 -0.95 5.68 -31.99
C VAL A 422 0.43 5.15 -31.61
N HIS A 423 1.48 5.99 -31.64
CA HIS A 423 2.81 5.62 -31.16
C HIS A 423 2.83 5.44 -29.63
N TRP A 424 2.17 6.33 -28.87
CA TRP A 424 2.03 6.21 -27.42
C TRP A 424 1.25 4.94 -27.03
N TYR A 425 0.15 4.61 -27.72
CA TYR A 425 -0.57 3.36 -27.49
C TYR A 425 0.33 2.12 -27.68
N ARG A 426 1.15 2.10 -28.75
CA ARG A 426 2.12 1.01 -28.99
C ARG A 426 3.20 0.95 -27.91
N GLN A 427 3.72 2.10 -27.48
CA GLN A 427 4.69 2.17 -26.39
C GLN A 427 4.11 1.56 -25.11
N LYS A 428 2.90 1.96 -24.70
CA LYS A 428 2.25 1.44 -23.49
C LYS A 428 1.83 -0.03 -23.60
N SER A 429 1.61 -0.57 -24.79
CA SER A 429 1.39 -2.02 -24.95
C SER A 429 2.68 -2.83 -24.75
N GLU A 430 3.85 -2.30 -25.15
CA GLU A 430 5.13 -2.96 -24.87
C GLU A 430 5.57 -2.78 -23.40
N GLU A 431 5.37 -1.60 -22.79
CA GLU A 431 5.64 -1.42 -21.35
C GLU A 431 4.77 -2.34 -20.46
N LEU A 432 3.51 -2.59 -20.85
CA LEU A 432 2.67 -3.60 -20.19
C LEU A 432 3.22 -5.02 -20.38
N ARG A 433 3.70 -5.35 -21.59
CA ARG A 433 4.31 -6.65 -21.91
C ARG A 433 5.59 -6.89 -21.11
N GLU A 434 6.44 -5.87 -20.99
CA GLU A 434 7.65 -5.87 -20.16
C GLU A 434 7.28 -6.06 -18.68
N THR A 435 6.29 -5.31 -18.17
CA THR A 435 5.81 -5.42 -16.78
C THR A 435 5.34 -6.86 -16.46
N MET A 436 4.65 -7.53 -17.39
CA MET A 436 4.26 -8.94 -17.24
C MET A 436 5.45 -9.90 -17.25
N GLN A 437 6.49 -9.64 -18.06
CA GLN A 437 7.71 -10.45 -18.11
C GLN A 437 8.55 -10.30 -16.84
N VAL A 438 8.73 -9.07 -16.34
CA VAL A 438 9.40 -8.78 -15.06
C VAL A 438 8.64 -9.42 -13.90
N THR A 439 7.31 -9.25 -13.86
CA THR A 439 6.44 -9.89 -12.85
C THR A 439 6.64 -11.40 -12.82
N ARG A 440 6.67 -12.07 -13.97
CA ARG A 440 6.95 -13.51 -14.05
C ARG A 440 8.34 -13.84 -13.50
N ALA A 441 9.38 -13.13 -13.92
CA ALA A 441 10.76 -13.40 -13.51
C ALA A 441 10.98 -13.21 -12.00
N GLU A 442 10.29 -12.24 -11.38
CA GLU A 442 10.30 -12.06 -9.93
C GLU A 442 9.62 -13.23 -9.19
N ILE A 443 8.48 -13.73 -9.70
CA ILE A 443 7.78 -14.90 -9.13
C ILE A 443 8.62 -16.17 -9.29
N GLU A 444 9.25 -16.35 -10.46
CA GLU A 444 10.10 -17.50 -10.78
C GLU A 444 11.35 -17.51 -9.88
N THR A 445 11.95 -16.34 -9.61
CA THR A 445 13.05 -16.18 -8.63
C THR A 445 12.58 -16.47 -7.19
N ALA A 446 11.50 -15.83 -6.72
CA ALA A 446 11.04 -15.99 -5.34
C ALA A 446 10.61 -17.44 -5.00
N LEU A 447 10.09 -18.18 -5.99
CA LEU A 447 9.79 -19.61 -5.83
C LEU A 447 11.08 -20.46 -5.67
N ILE A 448 12.15 -20.13 -6.43
CA ILE A 448 13.47 -20.77 -6.28
C ILE A 448 14.08 -20.46 -4.91
N ASP A 449 13.92 -19.24 -4.38
CA ASP A 449 14.39 -18.85 -3.06
C ASP A 449 13.65 -19.62 -1.93
N VAL A 450 12.34 -19.89 -2.11
CA VAL A 450 11.55 -20.76 -1.21
C VAL A 450 12.02 -22.23 -1.30
N ASP A 451 12.13 -22.80 -2.50
CA ASP A 451 12.55 -24.20 -2.66
C ASP A 451 13.98 -24.44 -2.14
N THR A 452 14.89 -23.49 -2.37
CA THR A 452 16.28 -23.59 -1.90
C THR A 452 16.41 -23.41 -0.39
N SER A 453 15.63 -22.51 0.24
CA SER A 453 15.65 -22.35 1.70
C SER A 453 15.04 -23.57 2.43
N ILE A 454 14.00 -24.20 1.87
CA ILE A 454 13.46 -25.49 2.36
C ILE A 454 14.54 -26.59 2.31
N ALA A 455 15.31 -26.68 1.22
CA ALA A 455 16.40 -27.64 1.11
C ALA A 455 17.56 -27.35 2.08
N GLN A 456 17.93 -26.08 2.24
CA GLN A 456 18.96 -25.64 3.19
C GLN A 456 18.56 -25.97 4.64
N HIS A 457 17.30 -25.75 5.03
CA HIS A 457 16.79 -26.05 6.37
C HIS A 457 17.08 -27.50 6.78
N GLN A 458 16.80 -28.47 5.91
CA GLN A 458 17.09 -29.89 6.20
C GLN A 458 18.59 -30.16 6.42
N SER A 459 19.45 -29.55 5.61
CA SER A 459 20.91 -29.69 5.69
C SER A 459 21.50 -29.02 6.95
N LYS A 460 21.04 -27.81 7.30
CA LYS A 460 21.53 -27.08 8.48
C LYS A 460 21.10 -27.76 9.80
N ARG A 461 19.93 -28.39 9.86
CA ARG A 461 19.54 -29.23 11.01
C ARG A 461 20.55 -30.36 11.27
N GLN A 462 20.93 -31.09 10.22
CA GLN A 462 21.93 -32.17 10.34
C GLN A 462 23.31 -31.62 10.73
N THR A 463 23.68 -30.46 10.20
CA THR A 463 24.92 -29.76 10.57
C THR A 463 24.97 -29.42 12.05
N VAL A 464 23.90 -28.82 12.60
CA VAL A 464 23.81 -28.50 14.04
C VAL A 464 23.97 -29.76 14.88
N MET A 465 23.15 -30.79 14.66
CA MET A 465 23.23 -32.05 15.43
C MET A 465 24.65 -32.64 15.44
N ALA A 466 25.29 -32.75 14.27
CA ALA A 466 26.65 -33.28 14.17
C ALA A 466 27.70 -32.42 14.92
N THR A 467 27.52 -31.10 15.01
CA THR A 467 28.39 -30.22 15.83
C THR A 467 28.10 -30.27 17.32
N ILE A 468 26.90 -30.68 17.74
CA ILE A 468 26.58 -30.98 19.15
C ILE A 468 27.30 -32.27 19.54
N ASP A 469 27.12 -33.34 18.78
CA ASP A 469 27.81 -34.62 18.97
C ASP A 469 29.34 -34.45 19.00
N GLU A 470 29.89 -33.58 18.15
CA GLU A 470 31.33 -33.25 18.16
C GLU A 470 31.78 -32.53 19.45
N GLU A 471 31.05 -31.50 19.91
CA GLU A 471 31.41 -30.81 21.17
C GLU A 471 31.34 -31.78 22.36
N ASP A 472 30.30 -32.61 22.44
CA ASP A 472 30.07 -33.49 23.58
C ASP A 472 31.12 -34.61 23.65
N VAL A 473 31.46 -35.25 22.52
CA VAL A 473 32.54 -36.25 22.43
C VAL A 473 33.91 -35.65 22.76
N LEU A 474 34.20 -34.42 22.31
CA LEU A 474 35.46 -33.74 22.65
C LEU A 474 35.49 -33.27 24.11
N THR A 475 34.34 -32.91 24.68
CA THR A 475 34.18 -32.53 26.09
C THR A 475 34.47 -33.72 26.99
N GLU A 476 33.89 -34.89 26.73
CA GLU A 476 34.19 -36.11 27.48
C GLU A 476 35.66 -36.55 27.30
N ARG A 477 36.20 -36.46 26.09
CA ARG A 477 37.63 -36.73 25.85
C ARG A 477 38.54 -35.79 26.66
N TYR A 478 38.17 -34.51 26.80
CA TYR A 478 38.90 -33.54 27.62
C TYR A 478 38.75 -33.82 29.13
N ARG A 479 37.56 -34.23 29.58
CA ARG A 479 37.31 -34.67 30.98
C ARG A 479 38.17 -35.89 31.35
N MET A 480 38.25 -36.89 30.48
CA MET A 480 39.01 -38.13 30.69
C MET A 480 40.54 -37.96 30.64
N LEU A 481 41.06 -36.85 30.07
CA LEU A 481 42.48 -36.55 30.08
C LEU A 481 42.90 -35.96 31.43
N GLY A 482 43.51 -36.79 32.26
CA GLY A 482 44.22 -36.38 33.48
C GLY A 482 45.61 -37.01 33.56
N GLY A 483 46.61 -36.23 33.96
CA GLY A 483 47.96 -36.71 34.30
C GLY A 483 48.97 -36.85 33.14
N ASP A 484 48.54 -37.09 31.89
CA ASP A 484 49.45 -37.17 30.72
C ASP A 484 49.47 -35.85 29.92
N GLY A 485 50.08 -34.82 30.52
CA GLY A 485 49.99 -33.41 30.09
C GLY A 485 50.42 -33.13 28.63
N THR A 486 51.22 -34.01 28.03
CA THR A 486 51.78 -33.88 26.67
C THR A 486 50.72 -33.74 25.56
N ARG A 487 49.47 -34.16 25.81
CA ARG A 487 48.38 -34.17 24.83
C ARG A 487 47.24 -33.18 25.09
N VAL A 488 47.22 -32.53 26.26
CA VAL A 488 46.09 -31.73 26.74
C VAL A 488 45.83 -30.53 25.81
N GLY A 489 46.87 -29.77 25.43
CA GLY A 489 46.73 -28.57 24.61
C GLY A 489 46.10 -28.81 23.22
N VAL A 490 46.38 -29.94 22.58
CA VAL A 490 45.80 -30.29 21.26
C VAL A 490 44.31 -30.64 21.40
N VAL A 491 43.91 -31.34 22.46
CA VAL A 491 42.49 -31.68 22.67
C VAL A 491 41.69 -30.46 23.15
N LEU A 492 42.29 -29.59 23.95
CA LEU A 492 41.71 -28.29 24.30
C LEU A 492 41.49 -27.41 23.07
N GLU A 493 42.46 -27.33 22.15
CA GLU A 493 42.34 -26.52 20.94
C GLU A 493 41.22 -27.05 20.03
N ASN A 494 41.15 -28.38 19.84
CA ASN A 494 40.04 -29.03 19.13
C ASN A 494 38.67 -28.76 19.79
N LEU A 495 38.58 -28.81 21.12
CA LEU A 495 37.33 -28.53 21.86
C LEU A 495 36.90 -27.06 21.72
N LEU A 496 37.84 -26.13 21.84
CA LEU A 496 37.57 -24.69 21.66
C LEU A 496 37.19 -24.33 20.21
N ASP A 497 37.62 -25.14 19.23
CA ASP A 497 37.20 -25.06 17.83
C ASP A 497 35.83 -25.69 17.60
N ALA A 498 35.52 -26.84 18.21
CA ALA A 498 34.21 -27.48 18.12
C ALA A 498 33.10 -26.60 18.75
N GLN A 499 33.39 -25.96 19.89
CA GLN A 499 32.54 -24.90 20.45
C GLN A 499 32.21 -23.80 19.45
N GLN A 500 33.22 -23.36 18.68
CA GLN A 500 33.02 -22.32 17.66
C GLN A 500 32.18 -22.87 16.49
N ARG A 501 32.51 -24.07 15.96
CA ARG A 501 31.74 -24.73 14.90
C ARG A 501 30.27 -24.90 15.25
N ARG A 502 29.97 -25.36 16.47
CA ARG A 502 28.60 -25.50 16.96
C ARG A 502 27.90 -24.15 17.08
N SER A 503 28.55 -23.13 17.66
CA SER A 503 27.91 -21.81 17.76
C SER A 503 27.68 -21.14 16.40
N ASP A 504 28.56 -21.38 15.43
CA ASP A 504 28.39 -20.88 14.06
C ASP A 504 27.25 -21.65 13.34
N ALA A 505 27.12 -22.96 13.57
CA ALA A 505 26.00 -23.77 13.07
C ALA A 505 24.66 -23.41 13.74
N GLU A 506 24.62 -23.20 15.07
CA GLU A 506 23.45 -22.74 15.82
C GLU A 506 22.95 -21.38 15.26
N ARG A 507 23.87 -20.48 14.89
CA ARG A 507 23.55 -19.20 14.24
C ARG A 507 23.05 -19.35 12.80
N GLU A 508 23.74 -20.14 11.98
CA GLU A 508 23.40 -20.35 10.58
C GLU A 508 22.04 -21.07 10.42
N TRP A 509 21.69 -21.95 11.36
CA TRP A 509 20.36 -22.55 11.49
C TRP A 509 19.27 -21.49 11.65
N VAL A 510 19.41 -20.56 12.61
CA VAL A 510 18.41 -19.49 12.83
C VAL A 510 18.32 -18.57 11.61
N SER A 511 19.46 -18.19 11.01
CA SER A 511 19.45 -17.42 9.76
C SER A 511 18.74 -18.17 8.63
N THR A 512 18.83 -19.51 8.57
CA THR A 512 18.11 -20.32 7.58
C THR A 512 16.60 -20.36 7.84
N GLN A 513 16.17 -20.47 9.10
CA GLN A 513 14.74 -20.36 9.47
C GLN A 513 14.16 -18.98 9.10
N VAL A 514 14.90 -17.90 9.39
CA VAL A 514 14.50 -16.52 9.07
C VAL A 514 14.51 -16.26 7.57
N ASN A 515 15.51 -16.76 6.83
CA ASN A 515 15.53 -16.67 5.37
C ASN A 515 14.35 -17.41 4.72
N TYR A 516 13.93 -18.56 5.25
CA TYR A 516 12.74 -19.25 4.76
C TYR A 516 11.48 -18.40 4.95
N LEU A 517 11.26 -17.84 6.15
CA LEU A 517 10.13 -16.93 6.44
C LEU A 517 10.14 -15.68 5.53
N VAL A 518 11.31 -15.06 5.34
CA VAL A 518 11.47 -13.90 4.45
C VAL A 518 11.22 -14.28 2.98
N SER A 519 11.68 -15.45 2.52
CA SER A 519 11.40 -15.92 1.15
C SER A 519 9.91 -16.16 0.89
N LEU A 520 9.17 -16.64 1.91
CA LEU A 520 7.72 -16.82 1.82
C LEU A 520 6.98 -15.47 1.77
N ILE A 521 7.38 -14.50 2.59
CA ILE A 521 6.85 -13.12 2.56
C ILE A 521 7.12 -12.48 1.18
N GLU A 522 8.32 -12.65 0.64
CA GLU A 522 8.70 -12.13 -0.68
C GLU A 522 7.99 -12.88 -1.82
N LEU A 523 7.65 -14.17 -1.69
CA LEU A 523 6.83 -14.90 -2.65
C LEU A 523 5.37 -14.41 -2.65
N GLU A 524 4.75 -14.23 -1.49
CA GLU A 524 3.39 -13.66 -1.39
C GLU A 524 3.34 -12.20 -1.90
N ARG A 525 4.38 -11.41 -1.62
CA ARG A 525 4.60 -10.08 -2.23
C ARG A 525 4.79 -10.19 -3.75
N ALA A 526 5.54 -11.19 -4.23
CA ALA A 526 5.78 -11.42 -5.65
C ALA A 526 4.52 -11.88 -6.41
N MET A 527 3.55 -12.47 -5.73
CA MET A 527 2.21 -12.76 -6.29
C MET A 527 1.23 -11.58 -6.17
N GLY A 528 1.61 -10.47 -5.52
CA GLY A 528 0.70 -9.37 -5.20
C GLY A 528 -0.45 -9.81 -4.27
N ASN A 529 -0.21 -10.85 -3.47
CA ASN A 529 -1.20 -11.55 -2.66
C ASN A 529 -1.03 -11.27 -1.16
N LEU A 530 0.09 -10.69 -0.73
CA LEU A 530 0.43 -10.47 0.69
C LEU A 530 -0.67 -9.73 1.46
N LEU A 531 -1.25 -8.67 0.88
CA LEU A 531 -2.36 -7.95 1.53
C LEU A 531 -3.65 -8.78 1.62
N ILE A 532 -3.85 -9.75 0.74
CA ILE A 532 -5.02 -10.66 0.77
C ILE A 532 -4.77 -11.76 1.81
N HIS A 533 -3.55 -12.32 1.85
CA HIS A 533 -3.13 -13.29 2.88
C HIS A 533 -3.28 -12.72 4.30
N GLU A 534 -2.90 -11.45 4.49
CA GLU A 534 -3.01 -10.78 5.78
C GLU A 534 -4.40 -10.20 6.10
N ASN A 535 -5.43 -10.47 5.29
CA ASN A 535 -6.78 -9.88 5.42
C ASN A 535 -6.76 -8.33 5.51
N ILE A 536 -5.87 -7.65 4.79
CA ILE A 536 -5.73 -6.19 4.77
C ILE A 536 -6.48 -5.60 3.58
N GLU A 537 -7.63 -5.00 3.86
CA GLU A 537 -8.47 -4.33 2.86
C GLU A 537 -8.19 -2.82 2.80
N THR A 538 -8.01 -2.31 1.58
CA THR A 538 -7.95 -0.87 1.29
C THR A 538 -9.34 -0.38 0.90
N MET A 539 -10.00 0.44 1.71
CA MET A 539 -11.39 0.88 1.47
C MET A 539 -11.52 2.41 1.43
N ARG A 540 -12.31 2.92 0.48
CA ARG A 540 -12.81 4.30 0.54
C ARG A 540 -13.99 4.34 1.51
N VAL A 541 -13.87 5.09 2.60
CA VAL A 541 -14.94 5.22 3.59
C VAL A 541 -16.13 5.98 2.97
N PRO A 542 -17.36 5.42 2.97
CA PRO A 542 -18.53 6.12 2.46
C PRO A 542 -18.76 7.45 3.20
N GLY A 543 -18.85 8.56 2.44
CA GLY A 543 -19.04 9.90 3.01
C GLY A 543 -17.77 10.59 3.52
N ARG A 544 -16.58 9.99 3.37
CA ARG A 544 -15.28 10.68 3.57
C ARG A 544 -14.43 10.68 2.29
N THR A 545 -13.47 11.61 2.27
CA THR A 545 -12.43 11.73 1.24
C THR A 545 -11.27 10.76 1.47
N ASP A 546 -11.12 10.29 2.70
CA ASP A 546 -9.96 9.53 3.17
C ASP A 546 -10.10 8.04 2.81
N ILE A 547 -8.95 7.40 2.59
CA ILE A 547 -8.85 5.96 2.33
C ILE A 547 -8.30 5.32 3.60
N ASP A 548 -9.17 4.58 4.30
CA ASP A 548 -8.77 3.77 5.44
C ASP A 548 -8.26 2.41 4.95
N ILE A 549 -7.27 1.88 5.67
CA ILE A 549 -6.66 0.58 5.39
C ILE A 549 -6.81 -0.23 6.67
N VAL A 550 -7.59 -1.31 6.58
CA VAL A 550 -8.19 -1.99 7.73
C VAL A 550 -7.94 -3.48 7.59
N ARG A 551 -7.57 -4.15 8.69
CA ARG A 551 -7.55 -5.61 8.74
C ARG A 551 -8.94 -6.13 9.11
N THR A 552 -9.51 -6.99 8.29
CA THR A 552 -10.75 -7.72 8.61
C THR A 552 -10.40 -8.96 9.45
N SER A 553 -11.32 -9.41 10.32
CA SER A 553 -11.13 -10.64 11.10
C SER A 553 -11.60 -11.88 10.32
N ASP A 554 -10.94 -13.02 10.48
CA ASP A 554 -11.34 -14.29 9.86
C ASP A 554 -12.74 -14.80 10.28
N ASN A 555 -13.30 -14.29 11.37
CA ASN A 555 -14.72 -14.44 11.67
C ASN A 555 -15.54 -13.60 10.67
N GLY A 556 -16.23 -14.26 9.75
CA GLY A 556 -16.92 -13.66 8.60
C GLY A 556 -18.13 -12.73 8.86
N ASP A 557 -18.27 -12.22 10.09
CA ASP A 557 -19.02 -10.98 10.32
C ASP A 557 -18.10 -9.79 10.01
N GLY A 558 -18.61 -8.73 9.37
CA GLY A 558 -17.84 -7.55 8.98
C GLY A 558 -17.38 -6.64 10.14
N ALA A 559 -17.00 -7.22 11.28
CA ALA A 559 -16.51 -6.53 12.45
C ALA A 559 -15.10 -5.97 12.19
N MET A 560 -14.94 -4.66 12.39
CA MET A 560 -13.64 -4.02 12.43
C MET A 560 -12.86 -4.57 13.63
N VAL A 561 -11.66 -5.12 13.42
CA VAL A 561 -10.79 -5.54 14.53
C VAL A 561 -10.59 -4.33 15.44
N PRO A 562 -10.93 -4.41 16.75
CA PRO A 562 -10.73 -3.29 17.66
C PRO A 562 -9.23 -2.95 17.67
N ARG A 563 -8.91 -1.65 17.62
CA ARG A 563 -7.52 -1.20 17.69
C ARG A 563 -6.90 -1.73 18.98
N GLY A 564 -5.95 -2.65 18.86
CA GLY A 564 -5.24 -3.19 20.02
C GLY A 564 -4.59 -2.04 20.77
N GLU A 565 -4.94 -1.87 22.04
CA GLU A 565 -4.11 -1.06 22.92
C GLU A 565 -2.79 -1.80 23.12
N PHE A 566 -1.69 -1.08 22.91
CA PHE A 566 -0.34 -1.61 23.11
C PHE A 566 -0.22 -2.07 24.56
N GLY A 567 0.38 -3.24 24.80
CA GLY A 567 0.67 -3.70 26.15
C GLY A 567 1.37 -2.60 26.95
N SER A 568 0.87 -2.29 28.14
CA SER A 568 1.45 -1.28 29.02
C SER A 568 2.93 -1.56 29.23
N PHE A 569 3.79 -0.54 29.11
CA PHE A 569 5.24 -0.67 29.36
C PHE A 569 5.49 -1.37 30.70
N GLN A 570 6.04 -2.57 30.63
CA GLN A 570 6.28 -3.39 31.82
C GLN A 570 7.57 -2.93 32.50
N HIS A 571 7.49 -2.77 33.83
CA HIS A 571 8.64 -2.45 34.66
C HIS A 571 9.28 -3.73 35.23
N PRO A 572 10.58 -3.69 35.61
CA PRO A 572 11.30 -4.83 36.20
C PRO A 572 10.76 -5.40 37.53
N SER A 573 9.65 -4.87 38.05
CA SER A 573 9.02 -5.28 39.31
C SER A 573 7.84 -6.25 39.15
N ASP A 574 7.22 -6.33 37.97
CA ASP A 574 5.79 -6.70 37.90
C ASP A 574 5.54 -8.18 37.53
N ASP A 575 6.48 -8.84 36.83
CA ASP A 575 6.46 -10.29 36.61
C ASP A 575 7.89 -10.84 36.47
N ALA A 576 8.29 -11.77 37.34
CA ALA A 576 9.64 -12.34 37.38
C ALA A 576 9.62 -13.87 37.54
N PRO A 577 9.86 -14.67 36.48
CA PRO A 577 10.02 -16.11 36.61
C PRO A 577 11.34 -16.44 37.33
N ALA A 578 11.26 -17.22 38.41
CA ALA A 578 12.38 -17.43 39.33
C ALA A 578 13.44 -18.42 38.79
N SER A 579 14.44 -17.92 38.07
CA SER A 579 15.66 -18.66 37.72
C SER A 579 16.89 -17.76 37.58
N ALA A 580 18.05 -18.26 38.03
CA ALA A 580 19.37 -17.63 38.03
C ALA A 580 19.59 -16.47 39.03
N ALA A 581 20.11 -16.79 40.21
CA ALA A 581 20.80 -15.84 41.09
C ALA A 581 22.32 -16.10 41.04
N ILE A 582 23.14 -15.04 40.98
CA ILE A 582 24.54 -15.04 41.45
C ILE A 582 24.99 -13.59 41.73
N LEU A 583 25.29 -13.35 43.02
CA LEU A 583 26.22 -12.37 43.61
C LEU A 583 26.54 -11.04 42.90
N SER A 584 26.10 -9.94 43.54
CA SER A 584 27.02 -8.90 44.02
C SER A 584 26.59 -8.42 45.42
N SER A 585 27.52 -7.86 46.20
CA SER A 585 27.34 -7.45 47.60
C SER A 585 27.94 -6.06 47.84
N GLU A 586 27.79 -5.52 49.07
CA GLU A 586 28.34 -4.22 49.55
C GLU A 586 27.62 -2.96 49.00
N GLU A 587 27.38 -1.87 49.77
CA GLU A 587 27.22 -1.72 51.23
C GLU A 587 26.37 -0.45 51.56
N SER A 588 26.31 -0.03 52.84
CA SER A 588 25.58 1.14 53.40
C SER A 588 25.69 2.48 52.62
N VAL A 589 24.81 3.49 52.68
CA VAL A 589 24.12 4.24 53.78
C VAL A 589 22.85 4.91 53.17
N GLY A 590 21.76 5.36 53.85
CA GLY A 590 21.34 5.45 55.27
C GLY A 590 20.66 6.82 55.59
N GLU A 591 19.85 6.91 56.67
CA GLU A 591 19.07 8.10 57.15
C GLU A 591 17.98 8.69 56.18
N MET A 592 16.93 9.45 56.59
CA MET A 592 16.08 9.49 57.81
C MET A 592 14.84 10.43 57.56
N ILE A 593 13.72 10.30 58.34
CA ILE A 593 12.58 11.26 58.49
C ILE A 593 11.67 11.44 57.22
N LEU A 594 10.40 10.99 57.13
CA LEU A 594 9.12 11.29 57.86
C LEU A 594 8.42 12.64 57.41
N PRO A 595 7.13 12.95 57.75
CA PRO A 595 5.96 12.57 56.92
C PRO A 595 4.80 13.63 56.81
N TRP A 596 3.81 13.51 55.89
CA TRP A 596 2.42 14.01 56.14
C TRP A 596 1.30 13.58 55.15
N ARG A 597 0.10 13.32 55.72
CA ARG A 597 -1.31 13.50 55.24
C ARG A 597 -1.73 12.93 53.87
N THR A 598 -2.64 11.94 53.75
CA THR A 598 -4.10 11.84 54.10
C THR A 598 -5.09 12.58 53.18
N ALA A 599 -6.08 11.83 52.65
CA ALA A 599 -7.18 12.25 51.74
C ALA A 599 -8.34 13.02 52.47
N PRO A 600 -9.58 13.27 51.94
CA PRO A 600 -10.50 12.33 51.23
C PRO A 600 -11.39 13.02 50.10
N PRO A 601 -12.70 12.73 49.79
CA PRO A 601 -13.09 12.37 48.40
C PRO A 601 -14.42 12.96 47.81
N GLY A 602 -14.72 12.63 46.52
CA GLY A 602 -16.07 12.66 45.91
C GLY A 602 -16.58 14.03 45.36
N PRO A 603 -17.76 14.12 44.72
CA PRO A 603 -18.83 13.10 44.53
C PRO A 603 -19.13 12.79 43.03
N ALA A 604 -20.36 12.37 42.66
CA ALA A 604 -20.69 11.65 41.41
C ALA A 604 -21.88 12.20 40.57
N ILE A 605 -21.85 11.91 39.25
CA ILE A 605 -22.90 11.64 38.23
C ILE A 605 -24.30 12.33 38.32
N PRO A 606 -24.82 12.85 37.19
CA PRO A 606 -26.15 12.37 36.72
C PRO A 606 -26.20 11.96 35.22
N ASN A 607 -27.18 11.11 34.86
CA ASN A 607 -27.46 10.61 33.50
C ASN A 607 -28.51 11.45 32.74
N ALA A 608 -28.37 11.57 31.40
CA ALA A 608 -29.44 11.75 30.38
C ALA A 608 -28.78 12.08 29.01
N ALA A 609 -29.33 11.77 27.82
CA ALA A 609 -30.58 11.10 27.45
C ALA A 609 -30.38 10.24 26.18
N ALA A 610 -31.30 9.32 25.90
CA ALA A 610 -31.36 8.58 24.63
C ALA A 610 -32.27 9.29 23.62
N VAL A 611 -32.02 9.07 22.32
CA VAL A 611 -32.90 9.51 21.21
C VAL A 611 -33.03 8.37 20.20
N GLU A 612 -34.23 7.80 20.06
CA GLU A 612 -34.58 6.91 18.95
C GLU A 612 -34.90 7.74 17.69
N ILE A 613 -34.43 7.30 16.52
CA ILE A 613 -35.02 7.69 15.22
C ILE A 613 -35.25 6.43 14.37
N ARG A 614 -36.42 6.37 13.73
CA ARG A 614 -36.93 5.16 13.06
C ARG A 614 -36.22 4.80 11.76
N VAL A 615 -36.17 3.50 11.52
CA VAL A 615 -35.88 2.87 10.22
C VAL A 615 -36.88 3.29 9.14
N ALA A 616 -36.39 3.52 7.92
CA ALA A 616 -37.17 3.49 6.69
C ALA A 616 -36.45 2.58 5.67
N SER A 617 -37.19 1.72 4.97
CA SER A 617 -36.66 0.73 4.01
C SER A 617 -36.82 1.18 2.55
N PRO A 618 -36.09 0.56 1.59
CA PRO A 618 -35.79 1.18 0.29
C PRO A 618 -36.91 1.11 -0.74
N ALA A 619 -36.89 2.06 -1.68
CA ALA A 619 -37.78 2.11 -2.84
C ALA A 619 -37.19 1.39 -4.07
N THR A 620 -38.04 0.71 -4.84
CA THR A 620 -37.67 -0.18 -5.95
C THR A 620 -37.37 0.58 -7.27
N PRO A 621 -36.35 0.19 -8.05
CA PRO A 621 -36.13 0.76 -9.39
C PRO A 621 -37.11 0.21 -10.45
N PRO A 622 -37.46 0.98 -11.49
CA PRO A 622 -38.40 0.58 -12.54
C PRO A 622 -37.79 -0.37 -13.59
N ARG A 623 -38.65 -1.17 -14.24
CA ARG A 623 -38.28 -2.08 -15.35
C ARG A 623 -38.07 -1.33 -16.68
N PRO A 624 -37.16 -1.79 -17.56
CA PRO A 624 -37.06 -1.29 -18.93
C PRO A 624 -38.15 -1.85 -19.87
N THR A 625 -38.61 -1.03 -20.81
CA THR A 625 -39.59 -1.37 -21.85
C THR A 625 -38.95 -2.13 -23.03
N ARG A 626 -39.70 -3.02 -23.70
CA ARG A 626 -39.18 -3.94 -24.72
C ARG A 626 -39.76 -3.68 -26.12
N LEU A 627 -38.93 -3.15 -27.02
CA LEU A 627 -39.13 -2.97 -28.48
C LEU A 627 -37.73 -2.92 -29.13
N GLY A 628 -37.46 -3.41 -30.34
CA GLY A 628 -38.29 -4.24 -31.23
C GLY A 628 -37.84 -4.19 -32.70
N LEU A 629 -37.19 -5.27 -33.17
CA LEU A 629 -36.80 -5.55 -34.58
C LEU A 629 -35.68 -4.68 -35.21
N GLY A 630 -34.93 -5.28 -36.14
CA GLY A 630 -33.87 -4.64 -36.94
C GLY A 630 -32.79 -5.64 -37.40
N ASN A 631 -32.98 -6.29 -38.56
CA ASN A 631 -32.09 -7.35 -39.08
C ASN A 631 -31.46 -6.98 -40.44
N ARG A 632 -30.16 -7.28 -40.60
CA ARG A 632 -29.32 -7.38 -41.83
C ARG A 632 -27.84 -7.29 -41.42
N ASP A 633 -26.87 -8.11 -41.81
CA ASP A 633 -26.49 -8.81 -43.06
C ASP A 633 -25.34 -8.11 -43.80
N SER A 634 -24.27 -8.87 -44.10
CA SER A 634 -23.14 -8.57 -45.01
C SER A 634 -22.21 -7.38 -44.67
N GLY A 635 -20.94 -7.36 -45.08
CA GLY A 635 -20.10 -8.43 -45.65
C GLY A 635 -18.89 -7.93 -46.46
N LEU A 636 -17.71 -8.53 -46.20
CA LEU A 636 -16.60 -8.83 -47.14
C LEU A 636 -15.84 -7.72 -47.94
N ILE A 637 -14.52 -7.98 -48.15
CA ILE A 637 -13.71 -7.69 -49.38
C ILE A 637 -13.40 -6.19 -49.70
N GLU A 638 -12.25 -5.76 -50.25
CA GLU A 638 -10.85 -6.26 -50.38
C GLU A 638 -9.93 -5.13 -50.93
N THR A 639 -8.62 -5.14 -50.62
CA THR A 639 -7.52 -4.50 -51.41
C THR A 639 -7.59 -2.96 -51.64
N ASN A 640 -6.64 -2.24 -52.27
CA ASN A 640 -5.32 -2.61 -52.83
C ASN A 640 -4.25 -1.49 -52.67
N ASP A 641 -3.02 -1.79 -53.10
CA ASP A 641 -1.90 -0.95 -53.58
C ASP A 641 -2.19 0.56 -53.86
N ASN A 642 -1.23 1.50 -53.71
CA ASN A 642 0.05 1.49 -54.46
C ASN A 642 1.12 2.48 -53.95
N LYS A 643 2.31 2.45 -54.59
CA LYS A 643 3.47 3.37 -54.50
C LYS A 643 3.06 4.83 -54.76
N GLY A 644 3.70 5.88 -54.21
CA GLY A 644 5.12 6.26 -54.33
C GLY A 644 5.28 7.37 -55.39
N PRO A 645 6.44 8.05 -55.53
CA PRO A 645 7.70 7.90 -54.79
C PRO A 645 7.71 8.61 -53.43
#